data_AF-A0A9W7XH64-F1
#
_entry.id   AF-A0A9W7XH64-F1
#
_cell.length_a   1.000
_cell.length_b   1.000
_cell.length_c   1.000
_cell.angle_alpha   90.00
_cell.angle_beta   90.00
_cell.angle_gamma   90.00
#
_symmetry.space_group_name_H-M   'P 1'
#
loop_
_entity.id
_entity.type
_entity.pdbx_description
1 polymer ?
#
loop_
_entity_poly.entity_id
_entity_poly.type
_entity_poly.pdbx_seq_one_letter_code
_entity_poly.pdbx_strand_id
1 'polypeptide(L)'
;MSEQKYFANREEAQEFQTDLTRWRLNVDNGRHTWIYLSEEEAKSRPQKFYEKYWLGLAVDMPELPRATRPMQAAQNGWEFFKRLQTEDGHWAGAYDGPLFVTCGIVIMQFITGVPIEETHKREMCRYLLNVAKDDGGWGLHTEGKSTVFGTAMNYVMLRILGMEPDHPAMTRARNTLHSLGSARAISSWGKFWLSALGVYEWEGMNPLPPEPLLLPTILPVNPGNWWVHTRAVFFGMCYTYGQRRTMPLNELTRSLREELYDQPYDQINWIEQRDNVSAADRYVPNTLLLRLVNTTLGIYENWKPSFLRSWALKEALYQIENEVRNTHYLCIAPVNFAINMLALYYAHGADSHWFRGMRDRIPDVLWMCYEGLAACGTNGSQLWDTAFVVQAAVDAGLAGLKDNRECMLQALRFLESSQIRQNPENMRRTYRQPTLGAWPFSTRDQAYTVSDTTAEALKSTVLLQQASFMPKLVSDDRLKQAVDLLLGMQNWGGGFASYERVRGPQIMEKINASEVFGNIMVEYAYPECTTSVVLGLTTFTKAYPDYKPKEIKRCINSAINYVLKVQRDDGSWYGSWGVCFTYASMFALQSLACVDMYFDNCWEGMKGCAFLVDRQNEDGGWGESFASCEQKKYIPHPDGSQVVHTAWAVLALMAAKCNYNDAVKKGIVFLMKEQQANGEWLQESIEGVFNHSCSIRYPNYKFVFPIWALGRYAEIYGNLPLIE
;
A
#
# COMPACT_ATOMS: atom_id res chain seq x y z
N MET A 1 -29.70 -15.56 17.48
CA MET A 1 -28.37 -15.90 16.95
C MET A 1 -28.46 -15.89 15.44
N SER A 2 -28.41 -14.72 14.81
CA SER A 2 -28.16 -14.65 13.37
C SER A 2 -26.70 -15.03 13.17
N GLU A 3 -26.43 -16.11 12.44
CA GLU A 3 -25.08 -16.38 11.93
C GLU A 3 -24.72 -15.20 11.01
N GLN A 4 -24.04 -14.21 11.55
CA GLN A 4 -23.53 -13.07 10.80
C GLN A 4 -22.35 -13.61 9.97
N LYS A 5 -22.65 -14.18 8.80
CA LYS A 5 -21.63 -14.52 7.80
C LYS A 5 -21.14 -13.20 7.23
N TYR A 6 -20.04 -12.68 7.78
CA TYR A 6 -19.39 -11.44 7.34
C TYR A 6 -18.94 -11.51 5.88
N PHE A 7 -18.70 -12.72 5.36
CA PHE A 7 -18.33 -12.95 3.97
C PHE A 7 -18.92 -14.28 3.48
N ALA A 8 -19.44 -14.29 2.26
CA ALA A 8 -19.93 -15.50 1.60
C ALA A 8 -19.21 -15.69 0.26
N ASN A 9 -18.61 -16.88 0.09
CA ASN A 9 -18.00 -17.24 -1.18
C ASN A 9 -19.05 -17.24 -2.29
N ARG A 10 -18.66 -16.76 -3.48
CA ARG A 10 -19.40 -17.05 -4.71
C ARG A 10 -19.47 -18.55 -4.91
N GLU A 11 -20.54 -19.02 -5.54
CA GLU A 11 -20.79 -20.46 -5.75
C GLU A 11 -19.57 -21.18 -6.33
N GLU A 12 -18.98 -20.63 -7.39
CA GLU A 12 -17.79 -21.18 -8.05
C GLU A 12 -16.51 -21.15 -7.20
N ALA A 13 -16.44 -20.31 -6.17
CA ALA A 13 -15.28 -20.23 -5.27
C ALA A 13 -15.36 -21.25 -4.11
N GLN A 14 -16.54 -21.81 -3.83
CA GLN A 14 -16.77 -22.67 -2.66
C GLN A 14 -15.94 -23.96 -2.69
N GLU A 15 -15.77 -24.56 -3.86
CA GLU A 15 -15.03 -25.82 -4.00
C GLU A 15 -13.54 -25.69 -3.67
N PHE A 16 -13.01 -24.47 -3.68
CA PHE A 16 -11.60 -24.17 -3.41
C PHE A 16 -11.34 -23.86 -1.94
N GLN A 17 -12.37 -23.65 -1.12
CA GLN A 17 -12.18 -23.36 0.29
C GLN A 17 -11.46 -24.51 1.00
N THR A 18 -10.42 -24.18 1.75
CA THR A 18 -9.75 -25.08 2.69
C THR A 18 -10.45 -25.02 4.05
N ASP A 19 -10.11 -25.94 4.96
CA ASP A 19 -10.62 -25.83 6.33
C ASP A 19 -9.96 -24.63 7.03
N LEU A 20 -10.72 -23.54 7.11
CA LEU A 20 -10.26 -22.28 7.69
C LEU A 20 -9.86 -22.45 9.17
N THR A 21 -10.35 -23.46 9.89
CA THR A 21 -10.00 -23.68 11.30
C THR A 21 -8.58 -24.20 11.49
N ARG A 22 -7.87 -24.56 10.41
CA ARG A 22 -6.50 -25.09 10.41
C ARG A 22 -5.43 -24.05 10.05
N TRP A 23 -5.81 -22.88 9.59
CA TRP A 23 -4.87 -21.77 9.34
C TRP A 23 -4.43 -21.10 10.64
N ARG A 24 -3.13 -20.81 10.77
CA ARG A 24 -2.54 -20.00 11.85
C ARG A 24 -1.68 -18.88 11.29
N LEU A 25 -1.67 -17.75 11.97
CA LEU A 25 -0.78 -16.65 11.69
C LEU A 25 0.38 -16.71 12.68
N ASN A 26 1.59 -16.93 12.16
CA ASN A 26 2.81 -16.74 12.92
C ASN A 26 3.25 -15.29 12.82
N VAL A 27 3.63 -14.75 13.96
CA VAL A 27 4.10 -13.38 14.10
C VAL A 27 5.47 -13.36 14.78
N ASP A 28 6.42 -12.67 14.17
CA ASP A 28 7.76 -12.47 14.72
C ASP A 28 8.30 -11.08 14.36
N ASN A 29 8.32 -10.16 15.33
CA ASN A 29 8.80 -8.78 15.15
C ASN A 29 8.17 -8.10 13.90
N GLY A 30 6.85 -8.24 13.77
CA GLY A 30 6.05 -7.71 12.67
C GLY A 30 5.95 -8.66 11.48
N ARG A 31 6.86 -9.63 11.31
CA ARG A 31 6.79 -10.58 10.19
C ARG A 31 5.52 -11.42 10.28
N HIS A 32 4.75 -11.46 9.20
CA HIS A 32 3.54 -12.28 9.08
C HIS A 32 3.83 -13.49 8.21
N THR A 33 3.44 -14.68 8.67
CA THR A 33 3.41 -15.87 7.82
C THR A 33 2.21 -16.73 8.19
N TRP A 34 1.34 -16.98 7.21
CA TRP A 34 0.22 -17.89 7.37
C TRP A 34 0.68 -19.33 7.11
N ILE A 35 0.28 -20.25 7.99
CA ILE A 35 0.59 -21.67 7.88
C ILE A 35 -0.69 -22.50 7.97
N TYR A 36 -0.74 -23.60 7.21
CA TYR A 36 -1.84 -24.56 7.26
C TYR A 36 -1.43 -25.79 8.06
N LEU A 37 -2.05 -25.98 9.22
CA LEU A 37 -1.70 -27.06 10.15
C LEU A 37 -2.32 -28.40 9.74
N SER A 38 -1.73 -29.51 10.19
CA SER A 38 -2.43 -30.79 10.27
C SER A 38 -3.59 -30.73 11.28
N GLU A 39 -4.51 -31.70 11.24
CA GLU A 39 -5.62 -31.75 12.20
C GLU A 39 -5.14 -31.92 13.65
N GLU A 40 -4.06 -32.66 13.89
CA GLU A 40 -3.49 -32.87 15.23
C GLU A 40 -2.85 -31.59 15.77
N GLU A 41 -2.08 -30.88 14.92
CA GLU A 41 -1.49 -29.58 15.28
C GLU A 41 -2.56 -28.51 15.51
N ALA A 42 -3.63 -28.49 14.70
CA ALA A 42 -4.72 -27.55 14.88
C ALA A 42 -5.44 -27.74 16.22
N LYS A 43 -5.53 -28.97 16.72
CA LYS A 43 -6.07 -29.30 18.06
C LYS A 43 -5.15 -28.85 19.18
N SER A 44 -3.83 -28.98 19.01
CA SER A 44 -2.83 -28.60 20.05
C SER A 44 -2.55 -27.09 20.11
N ARG A 45 -2.78 -26.36 19.00
CA ARG A 45 -2.67 -24.91 18.92
C ARG A 45 -4.02 -24.29 18.51
N PRO A 46 -4.92 -23.98 19.45
CA PRO A 46 -6.20 -23.33 19.16
C PRO A 46 -6.02 -21.97 18.45
N GLN A 47 -6.98 -21.58 17.61
CA GLN A 47 -6.96 -20.27 16.96
C GLN A 47 -7.15 -19.13 17.97
N LYS A 48 -6.32 -18.12 17.85
CA LYS A 48 -6.44 -16.84 18.58
C LYS A 48 -7.57 -16.00 17.99
N PHE A 49 -7.97 -14.96 18.74
CA PHE A 49 -9.04 -14.04 18.34
C PHE A 49 -8.78 -13.41 16.98
N TYR A 50 -7.60 -12.81 16.78
CA TYR A 50 -7.26 -12.16 15.52
C TYR A 50 -7.15 -13.14 14.35
N GLU A 51 -6.74 -14.39 14.57
CA GLU A 51 -6.70 -15.41 13.50
C GLU A 51 -8.12 -15.72 13.00
N LYS A 52 -9.06 -15.94 13.93
CA LYS A 52 -10.47 -16.13 13.58
C LYS A 52 -11.04 -14.91 12.88
N TYR A 53 -10.78 -13.72 13.42
CA TYR A 53 -11.25 -12.46 12.84
C TYR A 53 -10.78 -12.30 11.39
N TRP A 54 -9.50 -12.52 11.08
CA TRP A 54 -8.95 -12.35 9.73
C TRP A 54 -9.33 -13.47 8.76
N LEU A 55 -9.73 -14.64 9.26
CA LEU A 55 -10.25 -15.74 8.45
C LEU A 55 -11.77 -15.65 8.22
N GLY A 56 -12.44 -14.64 8.78
CA GLY A 56 -13.91 -14.50 8.68
C GLY A 56 -14.67 -15.56 9.49
N LEU A 57 -14.02 -16.14 10.50
CA LEU A 57 -14.63 -17.10 11.42
C LEU A 57 -15.29 -16.36 12.59
N ALA A 58 -16.30 -16.99 13.19
CA ALA A 58 -16.94 -16.45 14.37
C ALA A 58 -15.93 -16.23 15.51
N VAL A 59 -15.89 -14.99 16.01
CA VAL A 59 -15.08 -14.61 17.15
C VAL A 59 -15.92 -14.64 18.43
N ASP A 60 -15.29 -15.00 19.54
CA ASP A 60 -15.93 -14.96 20.85
C ASP A 60 -15.86 -13.54 21.40
N MET A 61 -16.87 -12.73 21.06
CA MET A 61 -17.02 -11.35 21.52
C MET A 61 -18.46 -11.13 22.01
N PRO A 62 -18.67 -10.73 23.27
CA PRO A 62 -20.00 -10.46 23.79
C PRO A 62 -20.60 -9.19 23.16
N GLU A 63 -21.93 -9.11 23.16
CA GLU A 63 -22.62 -7.86 22.90
C GLU A 63 -22.26 -6.84 23.99
N LEU A 64 -21.83 -5.66 23.56
CA LEU A 64 -21.51 -4.53 24.41
C LEU A 64 -22.75 -3.65 24.58
N PRO A 65 -22.90 -2.93 25.70
CA PRO A 65 -23.99 -1.98 25.87
C PRO A 65 -23.96 -0.94 24.74
N ARG A 66 -25.11 -0.72 24.08
CA ARG A 66 -25.24 0.28 23.02
C ARG A 66 -24.73 1.63 23.51
N ALA A 67 -23.81 2.22 22.75
CA ALA A 67 -23.19 3.46 23.13
C ALA A 67 -24.11 4.65 22.88
N THR A 68 -24.59 5.31 23.94
CA THR A 68 -25.38 6.56 23.80
C THR A 68 -24.49 7.79 23.77
N ARG A 69 -23.22 7.65 24.16
CA ARG A 69 -22.23 8.73 24.28
C ARG A 69 -20.97 8.45 23.44
N PRO A 70 -20.32 9.47 22.86
CA PRO A 70 -19.15 9.28 21.99
C PRO A 70 -17.99 8.51 22.65
N MET A 71 -17.62 8.83 23.89
CA MET A 71 -16.54 8.10 24.58
C MET A 71 -16.92 6.64 24.87
N GLN A 72 -18.20 6.35 25.11
CA GLN A 72 -18.65 4.96 25.26
C GLN A 72 -18.50 4.19 23.94
N ALA A 73 -18.80 4.83 22.80
CA ALA A 73 -18.59 4.23 21.49
C ALA A 73 -17.09 4.02 21.20
N ALA A 74 -16.23 4.99 21.55
CA ALA A 74 -14.78 4.85 21.44
C ALA A 74 -14.25 3.69 22.31
N GLN A 75 -14.74 3.56 23.54
CA GLN A 75 -14.40 2.45 24.44
C GLN A 75 -14.89 1.11 23.90
N ASN A 76 -16.13 1.00 23.41
CA ASN A 76 -16.65 -0.21 22.80
C ASN A 76 -15.80 -0.64 21.59
N GLY A 77 -15.46 0.31 20.72
CA GLY A 77 -14.58 0.06 19.57
C GLY A 77 -13.20 -0.41 19.99
N TRP A 78 -12.65 0.20 21.04
CA TRP A 78 -11.37 -0.19 21.59
C TRP A 78 -11.38 -1.58 22.23
N GLU A 79 -12.44 -1.96 22.94
CA GLU A 79 -12.57 -3.29 23.55
C GLU A 79 -12.55 -4.41 22.51
N PHE A 80 -13.11 -4.17 21.33
CA PHE A 80 -12.95 -5.06 20.18
C PHE A 80 -11.53 -5.00 19.63
N PHE A 81 -11.08 -3.79 19.25
CA PHE A 81 -9.88 -3.61 18.45
C PHE A 81 -8.58 -3.98 19.17
N LYS A 82 -8.50 -3.81 20.49
CA LYS A 82 -7.33 -4.22 21.28
C LYS A 82 -7.12 -5.74 21.28
N ARG A 83 -8.14 -6.54 20.96
CA ARG A 83 -8.05 -8.00 20.81
C ARG A 83 -7.44 -8.43 19.47
N LEU A 84 -7.33 -7.49 18.53
CA LEU A 84 -6.62 -7.69 17.26
C LEU A 84 -5.11 -7.43 17.38
N GLN A 85 -4.63 -6.97 18.54
CA GLN A 85 -3.20 -6.85 18.79
C GLN A 85 -2.54 -8.24 18.80
N THR A 86 -1.42 -8.36 18.10
CA THR A 86 -0.60 -9.58 18.06
C THR A 86 0.29 -9.68 19.30
N GLU A 87 0.87 -10.87 19.52
CA GLU A 87 1.73 -11.17 20.68
C GLU A 87 2.99 -10.30 20.79
N ASP A 88 3.48 -9.75 19.68
CA ASP A 88 4.64 -8.86 19.64
C ASP A 88 4.25 -7.36 19.67
N GLY A 89 2.96 -7.06 19.87
CA GLY A 89 2.47 -5.74 20.23
C GLY A 89 1.96 -4.86 19.10
N HIS A 90 1.99 -5.33 17.85
CA HIS A 90 1.49 -4.58 16.70
C HIS A 90 0.08 -5.02 16.30
N TRP A 91 -0.52 -4.36 15.31
CA TRP A 91 -1.79 -4.77 14.71
C TRP A 91 -1.53 -5.31 13.31
N ALA A 92 -1.87 -6.58 13.10
CA ALA A 92 -1.80 -7.20 11.77
C ALA A 92 -3.00 -6.80 10.91
N GLY A 93 -2.92 -7.01 9.61
CA GLY A 93 -4.02 -6.74 8.70
C GLY A 93 -3.72 -7.13 7.26
N ALA A 94 -4.77 -7.42 6.51
CA ALA A 94 -4.67 -7.60 5.07
C ALA A 94 -4.23 -6.29 4.42
N TYR A 95 -3.26 -6.33 3.52
CA TYR A 95 -2.79 -5.16 2.77
C TYR A 95 -2.83 -5.44 1.25
N ASP A 96 -3.89 -6.12 0.82
CA ASP A 96 -4.16 -6.50 -0.58
C ASP A 96 -5.01 -5.45 -1.31
N GLY A 97 -5.42 -5.74 -2.54
CA GLY A 97 -6.20 -4.84 -3.40
C GLY A 97 -5.70 -4.83 -4.84
N PRO A 98 -4.39 -4.60 -5.08
CA PRO A 98 -3.82 -4.71 -6.42
C PRO A 98 -3.88 -6.14 -6.97
N LEU A 99 -4.44 -6.32 -8.17
CA LEU A 99 -4.66 -7.65 -8.78
C LEU A 99 -3.53 -8.09 -9.73
N PHE A 100 -2.39 -7.39 -9.71
CA PHE A 100 -1.21 -7.73 -10.51
C PHE A 100 0.00 -8.20 -9.67
N VAL A 101 -0.15 -8.27 -8.34
CA VAL A 101 0.95 -8.62 -7.43
C VAL A 101 1.08 -10.13 -7.28
N THR A 102 0.02 -10.80 -6.86
CA THR A 102 0.00 -12.26 -6.65
C THR A 102 0.36 -13.01 -7.93
N CYS A 103 -0.14 -12.57 -9.09
CA CYS A 103 0.15 -13.22 -10.36
C CYS A 103 1.64 -13.16 -10.73
N GLY A 104 2.35 -12.07 -10.43
CA GLY A 104 3.79 -11.97 -10.66
C GLY A 104 4.59 -12.95 -9.81
N ILE A 105 4.18 -13.15 -8.54
CA ILE A 105 4.79 -14.16 -7.66
C ILE A 105 4.52 -15.58 -8.17
N VAL A 106 3.28 -15.88 -8.58
CA VAL A 106 2.91 -17.20 -9.11
C VAL A 106 3.65 -17.50 -10.42
N ILE A 107 3.71 -16.55 -11.35
CA ILE A 107 4.45 -16.69 -12.61
C ILE A 107 5.95 -16.89 -12.34
N MET A 108 6.54 -16.12 -11.42
CA MET A 108 7.94 -16.30 -11.02
C MET A 108 8.19 -17.70 -10.43
N GLN A 109 7.34 -18.17 -9.51
CA GLN A 109 7.47 -19.51 -8.93
C GLN A 109 7.37 -20.59 -10.01
N PHE A 110 6.43 -20.45 -10.95
CA PHE A 110 6.28 -21.38 -12.07
C PHE A 110 7.51 -21.41 -12.99
N ILE A 111 8.05 -20.25 -13.38
CA ILE A 111 9.25 -20.16 -14.23
C ILE A 111 10.47 -20.78 -13.53
N THR A 112 10.60 -20.57 -12.22
CA THR A 112 11.79 -20.97 -11.45
C THR A 112 11.67 -22.36 -10.83
N GLY A 113 10.51 -23.02 -10.96
CA GLY A 113 10.24 -24.34 -10.41
C GLY A 113 10.05 -24.37 -8.88
N VAL A 114 9.78 -23.22 -8.26
CA VAL A 114 9.44 -23.16 -6.83
C VAL A 114 8.03 -23.71 -6.64
N PRO A 115 7.84 -24.75 -5.81
CA PRO A 115 6.53 -25.35 -5.62
C PRO A 115 5.59 -24.39 -4.89
N ILE A 116 4.33 -24.37 -5.33
CA ILE A 116 3.23 -23.70 -4.63
C ILE A 116 2.47 -24.80 -3.88
N GLU A 117 2.33 -24.65 -2.56
CA GLU A 117 1.61 -25.64 -1.76
C GLU A 117 0.14 -25.71 -2.20
N GLU A 118 -0.43 -26.91 -2.15
CA GLU A 118 -1.79 -27.15 -2.66
C GLU A 118 -2.85 -26.32 -1.94
N THR A 119 -2.69 -26.12 -0.64
CA THR A 119 -3.54 -25.24 0.18
C THR A 119 -3.47 -23.79 -0.27
N HIS A 120 -2.27 -23.29 -0.57
CA HIS A 120 -2.09 -21.95 -1.11
C HIS A 120 -2.70 -21.83 -2.51
N LYS A 121 -2.55 -22.82 -3.40
CA LYS A 121 -3.18 -22.79 -4.73
C LYS A 121 -4.69 -22.67 -4.63
N ARG A 122 -5.29 -23.52 -3.79
CA ARG A 122 -6.73 -23.53 -3.54
C ARG A 122 -7.22 -22.17 -3.03
N GLU A 123 -6.57 -21.62 -2.01
CA GLU A 123 -6.97 -20.31 -1.47
C GLU A 123 -6.69 -19.14 -2.41
N MET A 124 -5.69 -19.22 -3.30
CA MET A 124 -5.48 -18.24 -4.37
C MET A 124 -6.58 -18.31 -5.44
N CYS A 125 -7.01 -19.51 -5.83
CA CYS A 125 -8.16 -19.69 -6.71
C CYS A 125 -9.44 -19.12 -6.06
N ARG A 126 -9.66 -19.42 -4.78
CA ARG A 126 -10.80 -18.88 -4.02
C ARG A 126 -10.81 -17.36 -4.02
N TYR A 127 -9.66 -16.73 -3.77
CA TYR A 127 -9.52 -15.27 -3.79
C TYR A 127 -9.96 -14.69 -5.15
N LEU A 128 -9.36 -15.16 -6.23
CA LEU A 128 -9.61 -14.62 -7.57
C LEU A 128 -11.06 -14.78 -8.02
N LEU A 129 -11.67 -15.94 -7.75
CA LEU A 129 -13.07 -16.18 -8.09
C LEU A 129 -14.02 -15.28 -7.30
N ASN A 130 -13.72 -14.98 -6.04
CA ASN A 130 -14.53 -14.07 -5.23
C ASN A 130 -14.44 -12.61 -5.68
N VAL A 131 -13.28 -12.16 -6.16
CA VAL A 131 -13.05 -10.78 -6.61
C VAL A 131 -13.25 -10.58 -8.13
N ALA A 132 -13.65 -11.62 -8.85
CA ALA A 132 -13.99 -11.54 -10.27
C ALA A 132 -15.15 -10.58 -10.51
N LYS A 133 -15.16 -9.88 -11.65
CA LYS A 133 -16.28 -9.02 -12.05
C LYS A 133 -17.42 -9.87 -12.62
N ASP A 134 -18.59 -9.27 -12.77
CA ASP A 134 -19.77 -9.99 -13.30
C ASP A 134 -19.57 -10.43 -14.76
N ASP A 135 -18.74 -9.70 -15.52
CA ASP A 135 -18.29 -10.10 -16.86
C ASP A 135 -17.24 -11.24 -16.83
N GLY A 136 -16.82 -11.69 -15.65
CA GLY A 136 -15.81 -12.73 -15.46
C GLY A 136 -14.37 -12.26 -15.55
N GLY A 137 -14.11 -10.97 -15.82
CA GLY A 137 -12.78 -10.40 -15.87
C GLY A 137 -12.25 -9.89 -14.53
N TRP A 138 -11.06 -9.31 -14.58
CA TRP A 138 -10.40 -8.63 -13.45
C TRP A 138 -9.81 -7.30 -13.89
N GLY A 139 -9.80 -6.32 -12.98
CA GLY A 139 -9.19 -5.02 -13.19
C GLY A 139 -7.76 -4.93 -12.69
N LEU A 140 -7.23 -3.70 -12.64
CA LEU A 140 -5.93 -3.40 -12.02
C LEU A 140 -5.95 -3.66 -10.50
N HIS A 141 -7.11 -3.50 -9.87
CA HIS A 141 -7.34 -3.68 -8.44
C HIS A 141 -8.77 -4.19 -8.18
N THR A 142 -9.07 -4.60 -6.94
CA THR A 142 -10.34 -5.22 -6.53
C THR A 142 -11.58 -4.37 -6.76
N GLU A 143 -11.47 -3.04 -6.78
CA GLU A 143 -12.60 -2.13 -7.12
C GLU A 143 -12.63 -1.71 -8.60
N GLY A 144 -11.58 -2.02 -9.36
CA GLY A 144 -11.46 -1.62 -10.76
C GLY A 144 -12.42 -2.38 -11.68
N LYS A 145 -12.69 -1.80 -12.86
CA LYS A 145 -13.38 -2.50 -13.95
C LYS A 145 -12.45 -3.51 -14.61
N SER A 146 -13.00 -4.50 -15.30
CA SER A 146 -12.21 -5.47 -16.07
C SER A 146 -11.32 -4.79 -17.10
N THR A 147 -10.04 -5.16 -17.13
CA THR A 147 -9.05 -4.67 -18.10
C THR A 147 -8.31 -5.83 -18.76
N VAL A 148 -7.54 -5.58 -19.83
CA VAL A 148 -6.72 -6.64 -20.44
C VAL A 148 -5.60 -7.05 -19.49
N PHE A 149 -4.95 -6.10 -18.82
CA PHE A 149 -3.88 -6.42 -17.87
C PHE A 149 -4.39 -7.27 -16.70
N GLY A 150 -5.45 -6.82 -16.03
CA GLY A 150 -6.03 -7.57 -14.91
C GLY A 150 -6.53 -8.95 -15.35
N THR A 151 -7.28 -9.02 -16.45
CA THR A 151 -7.91 -10.28 -16.87
C THR A 151 -6.89 -11.29 -17.38
N ALA A 152 -5.96 -10.89 -18.25
CA ALA A 152 -4.95 -11.81 -18.79
C ALA A 152 -4.03 -12.36 -17.71
N MET A 153 -3.56 -11.50 -16.79
CA MET A 153 -2.62 -11.91 -15.76
C MET A 153 -3.25 -12.86 -14.73
N ASN A 154 -4.50 -12.60 -14.33
CA ASN A 154 -5.22 -13.46 -13.39
C ASN A 154 -5.72 -14.75 -14.05
N TYR A 155 -6.09 -14.71 -15.34
CA TYR A 155 -6.35 -15.93 -16.12
C TYR A 155 -5.11 -16.83 -16.17
N VAL A 156 -3.95 -16.28 -16.51
CA VAL A 156 -2.67 -17.02 -16.53
C VAL A 156 -2.35 -17.60 -15.15
N MET A 157 -2.55 -16.82 -14.09
CA MET A 157 -2.38 -17.30 -12.71
C MET A 157 -3.28 -18.51 -12.43
N LEU A 158 -4.58 -18.44 -12.71
CA LEU A 158 -5.51 -19.56 -12.50
C LEU A 158 -5.12 -20.81 -13.30
N ARG A 159 -4.66 -20.65 -14.55
CA ARG A 159 -4.14 -21.75 -15.37
C ARG A 159 -2.90 -22.39 -14.74
N ILE A 160 -1.96 -21.60 -14.21
CA ILE A 160 -0.78 -22.09 -13.48
C ILE A 160 -1.17 -22.83 -12.20
N LEU A 161 -2.21 -22.36 -11.51
CA LEU A 161 -2.74 -22.97 -10.28
C LEU A 161 -3.52 -24.28 -10.54
N GLY A 162 -3.76 -24.63 -11.81
CA GLY A 162 -4.37 -25.90 -12.21
C GLY A 162 -5.85 -25.82 -12.57
N MET A 163 -6.43 -24.63 -12.72
CA MET A 163 -7.82 -24.49 -13.18
C MET A 163 -7.91 -24.74 -14.69
N GLU A 164 -8.79 -25.63 -15.12
CA GLU A 164 -8.95 -26.00 -16.53
C GLU A 164 -9.57 -24.87 -17.40
N PRO A 165 -9.22 -24.77 -18.69
CA PRO A 165 -9.63 -23.65 -19.54
C PRO A 165 -11.12 -23.70 -19.90
N ASP A 166 -11.77 -24.85 -19.76
CA ASP A 166 -13.20 -25.07 -19.98
C ASP A 166 -14.05 -24.80 -18.73
N HIS A 167 -13.43 -24.60 -17.56
CA HIS A 167 -14.14 -24.18 -16.34
C HIS A 167 -15.01 -22.94 -16.64
N PRO A 168 -16.27 -22.87 -16.15
CA PRO A 168 -17.18 -21.77 -16.49
C PRO A 168 -16.62 -20.37 -16.25
N ALA A 169 -15.92 -20.17 -15.12
CA ALA A 169 -15.25 -18.90 -14.82
C ALA A 169 -14.15 -18.56 -15.84
N MET A 170 -13.37 -19.56 -16.26
CA MET A 170 -12.28 -19.38 -17.24
C MET A 170 -12.83 -19.07 -18.63
N THR A 171 -13.94 -19.70 -19.02
CA THR A 171 -14.61 -19.38 -20.28
C THR A 171 -15.10 -17.93 -20.30
N ARG A 172 -15.73 -17.44 -19.21
CA ARG A 172 -16.16 -16.03 -19.11
C ARG A 172 -14.96 -15.08 -19.14
N ALA A 173 -13.92 -15.36 -18.36
CA ALA A 173 -12.70 -14.56 -18.33
C ALA A 173 -12.03 -14.47 -19.71
N ARG A 174 -11.91 -15.58 -20.44
CA ARG A 174 -11.34 -15.61 -21.80
C ARG A 174 -12.17 -14.80 -22.79
N ASN A 175 -13.50 -14.93 -22.75
CA ASN A 175 -14.40 -14.15 -23.59
C ASN A 175 -14.26 -12.65 -23.32
N THR A 176 -14.20 -12.26 -22.05
CA THR A 176 -13.99 -10.87 -21.64
C THR A 176 -12.62 -10.36 -22.09
N LEU A 177 -11.55 -11.14 -21.89
CA LEU A 177 -10.22 -10.82 -22.38
C LEU A 177 -10.21 -10.56 -23.90
N HIS A 178 -10.83 -11.45 -24.69
CA HIS A 178 -10.90 -11.31 -26.15
C HIS A 178 -11.71 -10.07 -26.55
N SER A 179 -12.82 -9.79 -25.87
CA SER A 179 -13.64 -8.59 -26.13
C SER A 179 -12.90 -7.27 -25.86
N LEU A 180 -11.91 -7.28 -24.98
CA LEU A 180 -11.11 -6.11 -24.60
C LEU A 180 -9.85 -5.91 -25.47
N GLY A 181 -9.60 -6.79 -26.45
CA GLY A 181 -8.48 -6.71 -27.39
C GLY A 181 -7.46 -7.85 -27.29
N SER A 182 -7.78 -8.91 -26.54
CA SER A 182 -6.93 -10.07 -26.24
C SER A 182 -5.60 -9.71 -25.56
N ALA A 183 -4.76 -10.70 -25.25
CA ALA A 183 -3.44 -10.43 -24.67
C ALA A 183 -2.49 -9.66 -25.62
N ARG A 184 -2.85 -9.44 -26.90
CA ARG A 184 -2.10 -8.54 -27.81
C ARG A 184 -2.09 -7.09 -27.32
N ALA A 185 -3.18 -6.66 -26.68
CA ALA A 185 -3.38 -5.29 -26.20
C ALA A 185 -3.08 -5.12 -24.70
N ILE A 186 -2.33 -6.05 -24.09
CA ILE A 186 -1.97 -5.98 -22.67
C ILE A 186 -1.00 -4.80 -22.39
N SER A 187 -1.01 -4.22 -21.20
CA SER A 187 -0.07 -3.15 -20.79
C SER A 187 1.39 -3.63 -20.76
N SER A 188 2.37 -2.70 -20.74
CA SER A 188 3.80 -3.04 -20.81
C SER A 188 4.28 -4.00 -19.72
N TRP A 189 3.74 -3.89 -18.50
CA TRP A 189 4.05 -4.78 -17.38
C TRP A 189 3.54 -6.20 -17.62
N GLY A 190 2.36 -6.33 -18.24
CA GLY A 190 1.85 -7.62 -18.68
C GLY A 190 2.69 -8.23 -19.80
N LYS A 191 3.10 -7.43 -20.79
CA LYS A 191 4.01 -7.89 -21.87
C LYS A 191 5.30 -8.45 -21.31
N PHE A 192 5.88 -7.80 -20.30
CA PHE A 192 7.08 -8.29 -19.62
C PHE A 192 6.88 -9.70 -19.03
N TRP A 193 5.84 -9.89 -18.22
CA TRP A 193 5.59 -11.18 -17.59
C TRP A 193 5.24 -12.29 -18.59
N LEU A 194 4.39 -12.00 -19.57
CA LEU A 194 4.04 -12.96 -20.62
C LEU A 194 5.26 -13.31 -21.50
N SER A 195 6.19 -12.37 -21.72
CA SER A 195 7.43 -12.64 -22.44
C SER A 195 8.39 -13.52 -21.64
N ALA A 196 8.53 -13.29 -20.34
CA ALA A 196 9.30 -14.15 -19.45
C ALA A 196 8.73 -15.58 -19.38
N LEU A 197 7.39 -15.70 -19.35
CA LEU A 197 6.65 -16.97 -19.38
C LEU A 197 6.71 -17.68 -20.75
N GLY A 198 7.05 -16.95 -21.81
CA GLY A 198 7.16 -17.48 -23.17
C GLY A 198 5.84 -17.59 -23.91
N VAL A 199 4.84 -16.83 -23.48
CA VAL A 199 3.53 -16.75 -24.14
C VAL A 199 3.30 -15.39 -24.79
N TYR A 200 4.33 -14.57 -24.95
CA TYR A 200 4.36 -13.30 -25.71
C TYR A 200 5.81 -13.11 -26.22
N GLU A 201 6.05 -12.49 -27.38
CA GLU A 201 7.41 -12.26 -27.87
C GLU A 201 8.01 -10.93 -27.37
N TRP A 202 9.28 -10.96 -26.94
CA TRP A 202 10.01 -9.77 -26.45
C TRP A 202 10.03 -8.61 -27.44
N GLU A 203 9.94 -8.90 -28.74
CA GLU A 203 9.89 -7.96 -29.85
C GLU A 203 8.62 -7.11 -29.82
N GLY A 204 7.56 -7.59 -29.18
CA GLY A 204 6.27 -6.90 -29.10
C GLY A 204 6.08 -6.01 -27.89
N MET A 205 7.13 -5.76 -27.11
CA MET A 205 7.13 -4.73 -26.07
C MET A 205 8.10 -3.60 -26.41
N ASN A 206 7.80 -2.39 -25.89
CA ASN A 206 8.73 -1.27 -25.99
C ASN A 206 10.04 -1.59 -25.25
N PRO A 207 11.19 -1.12 -25.75
CA PRO A 207 12.46 -1.49 -25.15
C PRO A 207 12.68 -1.01 -23.71
N LEU A 208 13.25 -1.89 -22.88
CA LEU A 208 13.73 -1.61 -21.52
C LEU A 208 15.25 -1.78 -21.40
N PRO A 209 16.06 -0.93 -22.08
CA PRO A 209 17.52 -1.04 -22.06
C PRO A 209 18.09 -0.77 -20.66
N PRO A 210 19.06 -1.55 -20.16
CA PRO A 210 19.74 -1.27 -18.89
C PRO A 210 20.73 -0.10 -18.97
N GLU A 211 21.14 0.34 -20.17
CA GLU A 211 22.18 1.35 -20.39
C GLU A 211 22.01 2.70 -19.67
N PRO A 212 20.80 3.22 -19.40
CA PRO A 212 20.62 4.44 -18.60
C PRO A 212 21.27 4.40 -17.20
N LEU A 213 21.51 3.20 -16.65
CA LEU A 213 22.23 3.03 -15.36
C LEU A 213 23.68 3.52 -15.41
N LEU A 214 24.30 3.53 -16.59
CA LEU A 214 25.69 3.91 -16.78
C LEU A 214 25.87 5.43 -16.93
N LEU A 215 24.77 6.18 -17.10
CA LEU A 215 24.81 7.62 -17.25
C LEU A 215 25.16 8.31 -15.92
N PRO A 216 25.82 9.48 -15.93
CA PRO A 216 26.03 10.25 -14.70
C PRO A 216 24.71 10.63 -14.01
N THR A 217 24.67 10.60 -12.67
CA THR A 217 23.47 10.91 -11.88
C THR A 217 23.00 12.37 -11.99
N ILE A 218 23.80 13.27 -12.57
CA ILE A 218 23.35 14.64 -12.89
C ILE A 218 22.29 14.65 -14.03
N LEU A 219 22.21 13.58 -14.83
CA LEU A 219 21.23 13.45 -15.89
C LEU A 219 19.92 12.85 -15.34
N PRO A 220 18.76 13.51 -15.52
CA PRO A 220 17.47 13.01 -15.04
C PRO A 220 17.09 11.61 -15.50
N VAL A 221 17.58 11.20 -16.67
CA VAL A 221 17.35 9.87 -17.25
C VAL A 221 18.10 8.75 -16.54
N ASN A 222 19.10 9.06 -15.69
CA ASN A 222 19.69 8.04 -14.83
C ASN A 222 18.63 7.56 -13.81
N PRO A 223 18.37 6.24 -13.68
CA PRO A 223 17.35 5.70 -12.78
C PRO A 223 17.51 6.04 -11.29
N GLY A 224 18.70 6.43 -10.83
CA GLY A 224 18.93 6.91 -9.47
C GLY A 224 18.19 8.21 -9.11
N ASN A 225 17.69 8.94 -10.11
CA ASN A 225 16.83 10.12 -9.94
C ASN A 225 15.34 9.79 -9.95
N TRP A 226 14.96 8.57 -10.31
CA TRP A 226 13.57 8.17 -10.41
C TRP A 226 13.00 7.81 -9.04
N TRP A 227 11.67 7.84 -8.95
CA TRP A 227 10.97 7.35 -7.76
C TRP A 227 11.43 5.93 -7.41
N VAL A 228 11.56 5.65 -6.12
CA VAL A 228 12.19 4.43 -5.62
C VAL A 228 11.49 3.16 -6.11
N HIS A 229 10.16 3.13 -6.11
CA HIS A 229 9.38 1.99 -6.59
C HIS A 229 9.60 1.76 -8.09
N THR A 230 9.57 2.82 -8.90
CA THR A 230 9.80 2.74 -10.36
C THR A 230 11.18 2.21 -10.69
N ARG A 231 12.24 2.75 -10.08
CA ARG A 231 13.60 2.26 -10.37
C ARG A 231 13.83 0.83 -9.86
N ALA A 232 13.25 0.46 -8.72
CA ALA A 232 13.41 -0.86 -8.14
C ALA A 232 12.79 -1.95 -9.02
N VAL A 233 11.60 -1.69 -9.59
CA VAL A 233 10.97 -2.55 -10.61
C VAL A 233 11.81 -2.55 -11.89
N PHE A 234 12.26 -1.38 -12.34
CA PHE A 234 13.04 -1.24 -13.57
C PHE A 234 14.33 -2.07 -13.56
N PHE A 235 15.07 -2.14 -12.43
CA PHE A 235 16.33 -2.89 -12.37
C PHE A 235 16.16 -4.36 -12.76
N GLY A 236 15.19 -5.05 -12.17
CA GLY A 236 14.90 -6.44 -12.50
C GLY A 236 14.32 -6.63 -13.91
N MET A 237 13.44 -5.70 -14.33
CA MET A 237 12.84 -5.75 -15.67
C MET A 237 13.87 -5.54 -16.77
N CYS A 238 14.72 -4.53 -16.67
CA CYS A 238 15.73 -4.21 -17.69
C CYS A 238 16.83 -5.27 -17.75
N TYR A 239 17.19 -5.88 -16.62
CA TYR A 239 18.12 -7.01 -16.58
C TYR A 239 17.57 -8.23 -17.33
N THR A 240 16.33 -8.62 -17.04
CA THR A 240 15.67 -9.77 -17.69
C THR A 240 15.42 -9.50 -19.18
N TYR A 241 14.88 -8.31 -19.52
CA TYR A 241 14.69 -7.86 -20.90
C TYR A 241 16.00 -7.86 -21.68
N GLY A 242 17.07 -7.31 -21.09
CA GLY A 242 18.37 -7.17 -21.74
C GLY A 242 19.04 -8.50 -22.06
N GLN A 243 18.66 -9.58 -21.36
CA GLN A 243 19.08 -10.95 -21.65
C GLN A 243 18.12 -11.73 -22.56
N ARG A 244 16.88 -11.27 -22.77
CA ARG A 244 15.85 -12.00 -23.53
C ARG A 244 15.60 -13.42 -23.01
N ARG A 245 15.66 -13.61 -21.69
CA ARG A 245 15.45 -14.92 -21.07
C ARG A 245 13.95 -15.21 -20.99
N THR A 246 13.58 -16.37 -21.51
CA THR A 246 12.22 -16.90 -21.51
C THR A 246 12.28 -18.36 -21.07
N MET A 247 11.30 -18.81 -20.30
CA MET A 247 11.24 -20.22 -19.91
C MET A 247 10.99 -21.13 -21.14
N PRO A 248 11.49 -22.37 -21.15
CA PRO A 248 11.16 -23.33 -22.19
C PRO A 248 9.65 -23.60 -22.28
N LEU A 249 9.14 -23.82 -23.50
CA LEU A 249 7.74 -24.17 -23.70
C LEU A 249 7.41 -25.54 -23.10
N ASN A 250 6.28 -25.62 -22.42
CA ASN A 250 5.67 -26.84 -21.91
C ASN A 250 4.21 -26.94 -22.39
N GLU A 251 3.50 -27.96 -21.94
CA GLU A 251 2.10 -28.16 -22.31
C GLU A 251 1.22 -26.95 -21.96
N LEU A 252 1.34 -26.45 -20.73
CA LEU A 252 0.57 -25.29 -20.26
C LEU A 252 0.86 -24.03 -21.09
N THR A 253 2.12 -23.69 -21.34
CA THR A 253 2.46 -22.48 -22.09
C THR A 253 2.10 -22.58 -23.57
N ARG A 254 2.06 -23.78 -24.16
CA ARG A 254 1.48 -23.98 -25.50
C ARG A 254 -0.03 -23.76 -25.50
N SER A 255 -0.74 -24.32 -24.52
CA SER A 255 -2.19 -24.12 -24.34
C SER A 255 -2.52 -22.63 -24.17
N LEU A 256 -1.77 -21.92 -23.32
CA LEU A 256 -1.95 -20.47 -23.12
C LEU A 256 -1.78 -19.65 -24.41
N ARG A 257 -0.88 -20.05 -25.33
CA ARG A 257 -0.73 -19.39 -26.64
C ARG A 257 -1.95 -19.55 -27.55
N GLU A 258 -2.77 -20.57 -27.33
CA GLU A 258 -4.05 -20.79 -28.04
C GLU A 258 -5.22 -20.09 -27.33
N GLU A 259 -5.14 -19.92 -26.01
CA GLU A 259 -6.23 -19.38 -25.19
C GLU A 259 -6.23 -17.84 -25.11
N LEU A 260 -5.07 -17.21 -25.00
CA LEU A 260 -4.94 -15.78 -24.66
C LEU A 260 -5.18 -14.82 -25.84
N TYR A 261 -5.20 -15.35 -27.06
CA TYR A 261 -5.16 -14.60 -28.30
C TYR A 261 -6.41 -14.84 -29.14
N ASP A 262 -6.85 -13.79 -29.83
CA ASP A 262 -7.99 -13.79 -30.74
C ASP A 262 -7.60 -14.18 -32.19
N GLN A 263 -6.34 -14.57 -32.40
CA GLN A 263 -5.81 -15.07 -33.67
C GLN A 263 -4.66 -16.06 -33.40
N PRO A 264 -4.26 -16.88 -34.39
CA PRO A 264 -3.14 -17.81 -34.24
C PRO A 264 -1.85 -17.09 -33.80
N TYR A 265 -1.16 -17.65 -32.79
CA TYR A 265 0.00 -17.03 -32.15
C TYR A 265 1.14 -16.71 -33.14
N ASP A 266 1.38 -17.62 -34.08
CA ASP A 266 2.42 -17.53 -35.10
C ASP A 266 2.14 -16.47 -36.19
N GLN A 267 0.90 -15.98 -36.27
CA GLN A 267 0.49 -14.92 -37.20
C GLN A 267 0.49 -13.52 -36.57
N ILE A 268 0.82 -13.40 -35.28
CA ILE A 268 0.88 -12.10 -34.60
C ILE A 268 2.11 -11.31 -35.08
N ASN A 269 1.87 -10.12 -35.64
CA ASN A 269 2.95 -9.16 -35.88
C ASN A 269 3.36 -8.49 -34.58
N TRP A 270 4.36 -9.05 -33.89
CA TRP A 270 4.78 -8.58 -32.57
C TRP A 270 5.23 -7.13 -32.56
N ILE A 271 5.95 -6.65 -33.59
CA ILE A 271 6.44 -5.26 -33.62
C ILE A 271 5.29 -4.24 -33.56
N GLU A 272 4.18 -4.52 -34.24
CA GLU A 272 2.97 -3.67 -34.19
C GLU A 272 2.31 -3.67 -32.81
N GLN A 273 2.59 -4.68 -31.98
CA GLN A 273 2.00 -4.77 -30.65
C GLN A 273 2.73 -3.90 -29.62
N ARG A 274 3.90 -3.31 -29.91
CA ARG A 274 4.69 -2.52 -28.93
C ARG A 274 3.88 -1.41 -28.25
N ASP A 275 3.19 -0.61 -29.05
CA ASP A 275 2.32 0.46 -28.58
C ASP A 275 0.83 0.06 -28.52
N ASN A 276 0.49 -1.20 -28.87
CA ASN A 276 -0.85 -1.73 -28.70
C ASN A 276 -1.10 -1.97 -27.20
N VAL A 277 -1.93 -1.11 -26.61
CA VAL A 277 -2.46 -1.25 -25.27
C VAL A 277 -3.95 -0.91 -25.32
N SER A 278 -4.77 -1.70 -24.63
CA SER A 278 -6.23 -1.50 -24.62
C SER A 278 -6.58 -0.14 -24.01
N ALA A 279 -7.68 0.44 -24.47
CA ALA A 279 -8.23 1.65 -23.85
C ALA A 279 -8.67 1.40 -22.40
N ALA A 280 -9.05 0.17 -22.07
CA ALA A 280 -9.46 -0.22 -20.71
C ALA A 280 -8.31 -0.14 -19.69
N ASP A 281 -7.05 -0.32 -20.13
CA ASP A 281 -5.86 -0.22 -19.27
C ASP A 281 -5.27 1.19 -19.22
N ARG A 282 -5.62 2.07 -20.16
CA ARG A 282 -4.86 3.30 -20.39
C ARG A 282 -5.31 4.43 -19.47
N TYR A 283 -4.64 4.57 -18.33
CA TYR A 283 -4.77 5.72 -17.44
C TYR A 283 -3.92 6.92 -17.90
N VAL A 284 -2.65 6.67 -18.27
CA VAL A 284 -1.74 7.70 -18.77
C VAL A 284 -1.66 7.65 -20.30
N PRO A 285 -1.94 8.76 -21.01
CA PRO A 285 -1.83 8.78 -22.47
C PRO A 285 -0.37 8.78 -22.93
N ASN A 286 -0.09 8.10 -24.04
CA ASN A 286 1.23 8.16 -24.68
C ASN A 286 1.52 9.56 -25.18
N THR A 287 2.48 10.24 -24.55
CA THR A 287 2.94 11.55 -25.02
C THR A 287 3.73 11.42 -26.32
N LEU A 288 3.81 12.51 -27.10
CA LEU A 288 4.67 12.55 -28.28
C LEU A 288 6.14 12.28 -27.94
N LEU A 289 6.59 12.74 -26.78
CA LEU A 289 7.96 12.52 -26.31
C LEU A 289 8.21 11.04 -26.03
N LEU A 290 7.29 10.37 -25.34
CA LEU A 290 7.41 8.93 -25.06
C LEU A 290 7.44 8.11 -26.35
N ARG A 291 6.56 8.40 -27.32
CA ARG A 291 6.56 7.71 -28.61
C ARG A 291 7.89 7.88 -29.36
N LEU A 292 8.44 9.10 -29.35
CA LEU A 292 9.75 9.37 -29.94
C LEU A 292 10.85 8.57 -29.24
N VAL A 293 10.87 8.58 -27.90
CA VAL A 293 11.83 7.80 -27.10
C VAL A 293 11.72 6.31 -27.43
N ASN A 294 10.52 5.74 -27.40
CA ASN A 294 10.28 4.32 -27.71
C ASN A 294 10.74 3.96 -29.12
N THR A 295 10.45 4.81 -30.11
CA THR A 295 10.89 4.60 -31.50
C THR A 295 12.41 4.61 -31.59
N THR A 296 13.08 5.60 -30.97
CA THR A 296 14.54 5.70 -30.95
C THR A 296 15.16 4.50 -30.23
N LEU A 297 14.59 4.06 -29.12
CA LEU A 297 15.05 2.86 -28.41
C LEU A 297 14.85 1.59 -29.24
N GLY A 298 13.76 1.51 -30.00
CA GLY A 298 13.50 0.40 -30.93
C GLY A 298 14.57 0.30 -32.02
N ILE A 299 15.02 1.43 -32.56
CA ILE A 299 16.13 1.50 -33.52
C ILE A 299 17.46 1.13 -32.83
N TYR A 300 17.70 1.66 -31.64
CA TYR A 300 18.90 1.37 -30.85
C TYR A 300 19.06 -0.14 -30.56
N GLU A 301 17.98 -0.83 -30.21
CA GLU A 301 18.01 -2.27 -29.91
C GLU A 301 18.49 -3.14 -31.07
N ASN A 302 18.35 -2.67 -32.31
CA ASN A 302 18.84 -3.40 -33.50
C ASN A 302 20.37 -3.34 -33.63
N TRP A 303 21.04 -2.34 -33.05
CA TRP A 303 22.48 -2.07 -33.24
C TRP A 303 23.28 -1.93 -31.94
N LYS A 304 22.64 -2.13 -30.78
CA LYS A 304 23.22 -1.98 -29.44
C LYS A 304 24.65 -2.54 -29.32
N PRO A 305 25.64 -1.75 -28.85
CA PRO A 305 26.99 -2.27 -28.63
C PRO A 305 26.99 -3.33 -27.52
N SER A 306 27.45 -4.55 -27.84
CA SER A 306 27.43 -5.69 -26.91
C SER A 306 28.22 -5.44 -25.62
N PHE A 307 29.35 -4.73 -25.70
CA PHE A 307 30.15 -4.37 -24.53
C PHE A 307 29.39 -3.43 -23.59
N LEU A 308 28.63 -2.47 -24.14
CA LEU A 308 27.85 -1.50 -23.36
C LEU A 308 26.67 -2.20 -22.68
N ARG A 309 25.95 -3.05 -23.42
CA ARG A 309 24.90 -3.93 -22.88
C ARG A 309 25.41 -4.79 -21.75
N SER A 310 26.57 -5.42 -21.92
CA SER A 310 27.18 -6.29 -20.91
C SER A 310 27.56 -5.52 -19.65
N TRP A 311 28.08 -4.29 -19.78
CA TRP A 311 28.40 -3.43 -18.64
C TRP A 311 27.12 -2.99 -17.91
N ALA A 312 26.10 -2.56 -18.66
CA ALA A 312 24.83 -2.14 -18.09
C ALA A 312 24.10 -3.27 -17.35
N LEU A 313 24.14 -4.50 -17.88
CA LEU A 313 23.60 -5.69 -17.20
C LEU A 313 24.34 -6.00 -15.89
N LYS A 314 25.66 -5.81 -15.84
CA LYS A 314 26.44 -5.97 -14.59
C LYS A 314 26.05 -4.90 -13.56
N GLU A 315 25.81 -3.67 -13.98
CA GLU A 315 25.33 -2.62 -13.08
C GLU A 315 23.91 -2.92 -12.58
N ALA A 316 22.99 -3.34 -13.45
CA ALA A 316 21.64 -3.74 -13.05
C ALA A 316 21.67 -4.89 -12.03
N LEU A 317 22.48 -5.94 -12.28
CA LEU A 317 22.65 -7.04 -11.33
C LEU A 317 23.25 -6.56 -9.99
N TYR A 318 24.22 -5.65 -10.01
CA TYR A 318 24.77 -5.06 -8.80
C TYR A 318 23.69 -4.33 -7.98
N GLN A 319 22.79 -3.57 -8.63
CA GLN A 319 21.68 -2.90 -7.96
C GLN A 319 20.72 -3.92 -7.32
N ILE A 320 20.36 -4.99 -8.04
CA ILE A 320 19.47 -6.06 -7.55
C ILE A 320 20.08 -6.78 -6.35
N GLU A 321 21.36 -7.16 -6.42
CA GLU A 321 22.05 -7.82 -5.32
C GLU A 321 22.12 -6.95 -4.06
N ASN A 322 22.40 -5.66 -4.21
CA ASN A 322 22.43 -4.75 -3.07
C ASN A 322 21.03 -4.45 -2.52
N GLU A 323 20.00 -4.42 -3.36
CA GLU A 323 18.62 -4.29 -2.90
C GLU A 323 18.27 -5.46 -1.96
N VAL A 324 18.58 -6.68 -2.37
CA VAL A 324 18.31 -7.89 -1.58
C VAL A 324 19.12 -7.93 -0.27
N ARG A 325 20.41 -7.57 -0.30
CA ARG A 325 21.23 -7.44 0.93
C ARG A 325 20.66 -6.41 1.90
N ASN A 326 20.29 -5.23 1.39
CA ASN A 326 19.84 -4.11 2.20
C ASN A 326 18.41 -4.25 2.74
N THR A 327 17.66 -5.26 2.32
CA THR A 327 16.24 -5.46 2.67
C THR A 327 15.98 -6.85 3.25
N HIS A 328 17.03 -7.60 3.60
CA HIS A 328 16.93 -8.98 4.08
C HIS A 328 16.04 -9.83 3.16
N TYR A 329 16.26 -9.70 1.86
CA TYR A 329 15.53 -10.38 0.79
C TYR A 329 14.07 -9.96 0.56
N LEU A 330 13.54 -8.94 1.24
CA LEU A 330 12.14 -8.51 1.09
C LEU A 330 11.90 -7.56 -0.08
N CYS A 331 12.93 -6.80 -0.48
CA CYS A 331 12.79 -5.66 -1.39
C CYS A 331 11.79 -4.58 -0.88
N ILE A 332 11.63 -3.48 -1.63
CA ILE A 332 10.65 -2.43 -1.28
C ILE A 332 9.19 -2.88 -1.45
N ALA A 333 8.89 -3.75 -2.42
CA ALA A 333 7.53 -4.23 -2.69
C ALA A 333 7.53 -5.65 -3.29
N PRO A 334 6.42 -6.41 -3.17
CA PRO A 334 6.36 -7.78 -3.68
C PRO A 334 6.44 -7.86 -5.22
N VAL A 335 6.10 -6.76 -5.91
CA VAL A 335 6.28 -6.62 -7.36
C VAL A 335 7.76 -6.72 -7.73
N ASN A 336 8.61 -5.87 -7.16
CA ASN A 336 10.03 -5.90 -7.51
C ASN A 336 10.76 -7.07 -6.86
N PHE A 337 10.26 -7.59 -5.73
CA PHE A 337 10.69 -8.88 -5.17
C PHE A 337 10.57 -10.01 -6.20
N ALA A 338 9.40 -10.20 -6.83
CA ALA A 338 9.20 -11.29 -7.79
C ALA A 338 10.11 -11.13 -9.02
N ILE A 339 10.26 -9.90 -9.52
CA ILE A 339 11.10 -9.62 -10.69
C ILE A 339 12.59 -9.80 -10.36
N ASN A 340 13.03 -9.35 -9.18
CA ASN A 340 14.41 -9.51 -8.72
C ASN A 340 14.75 -10.97 -8.45
N MET A 341 13.82 -11.75 -7.89
CA MET A 341 14.01 -13.19 -7.68
C MET A 341 14.18 -13.92 -9.01
N LEU A 342 13.41 -13.55 -10.04
CA LEU A 342 13.59 -14.07 -11.40
C LEU A 342 14.95 -13.70 -12.00
N ALA A 343 15.36 -12.43 -11.86
CA ALA A 343 16.67 -11.96 -12.32
C ALA A 343 17.82 -12.70 -11.63
N LEU A 344 17.75 -12.91 -10.31
CA LEU A 344 18.76 -13.63 -9.53
C LEU A 344 18.78 -15.12 -9.84
N TYR A 345 17.63 -15.73 -10.14
CA TYR A 345 17.57 -17.10 -10.67
C TYR A 345 18.37 -17.24 -11.96
N TYR A 346 18.18 -16.33 -12.93
CA TYR A 346 18.94 -16.37 -14.18
C TYR A 346 20.42 -16.04 -14.00
N ALA A 347 20.76 -15.16 -13.07
CA ALA A 347 22.14 -14.75 -12.82
C ALA A 347 22.95 -15.82 -12.08
N HIS A 348 22.35 -16.44 -11.05
CA HIS A 348 23.08 -17.20 -10.03
C HIS A 348 22.55 -18.63 -9.83
N GLY A 349 21.39 -18.98 -10.40
CA GLY A 349 20.77 -20.29 -10.27
C GLY A 349 19.99 -20.50 -8.96
N ALA A 350 19.18 -21.57 -8.93
CA ALA A 350 18.30 -21.90 -7.80
C ALA A 350 19.04 -22.23 -6.50
N ASP A 351 20.28 -22.74 -6.61
CA ASP A 351 21.12 -23.11 -5.46
C ASP A 351 21.99 -21.94 -4.95
N SER A 352 21.76 -20.72 -5.44
CA SER A 352 22.43 -19.54 -4.89
C SER A 352 21.82 -19.12 -3.56
N HIS A 353 22.63 -18.53 -2.67
CA HIS A 353 22.10 -17.92 -1.44
C HIS A 353 21.14 -16.78 -1.75
N TRP A 354 21.35 -16.09 -2.88
CA TRP A 354 20.45 -15.06 -3.41
C TRP A 354 19.03 -15.57 -3.60
N PHE A 355 18.91 -16.64 -4.38
CA PHE A 355 17.61 -17.20 -4.72
C PHE A 355 16.95 -17.89 -3.52
N ARG A 356 17.70 -18.70 -2.77
CA ARG A 356 17.17 -19.37 -1.57
C ARG A 356 16.67 -18.38 -0.53
N GLY A 357 17.43 -17.31 -0.28
CA GLY A 357 17.02 -16.27 0.68
C GLY A 357 15.72 -15.60 0.28
N MET A 358 15.52 -15.26 -0.99
CA MET A 358 14.24 -14.71 -1.46
C MET A 358 13.12 -15.74 -1.38
N ARG A 359 13.36 -16.98 -1.81
CA ARG A 359 12.37 -18.07 -1.73
C ARG A 359 11.82 -18.23 -0.31
N ASP A 360 12.68 -18.18 0.69
CA ASP A 360 12.29 -18.35 2.10
C ASP A 360 11.50 -17.13 2.66
N ARG A 361 11.45 -16.01 1.92
CA ARG A 361 10.64 -14.81 2.22
C ARG A 361 9.34 -14.70 1.42
N ILE A 362 9.03 -15.64 0.51
CA ILE A 362 7.74 -15.64 -0.22
C ILE A 362 6.54 -15.58 0.74
N PRO A 363 6.51 -16.33 1.87
CA PRO A 363 5.37 -16.26 2.79
C PRO A 363 5.15 -14.88 3.42
N ASP A 364 6.18 -14.03 3.52
CA ASP A 364 6.13 -12.71 4.18
C ASP A 364 5.18 -11.74 3.49
N VAL A 365 4.86 -11.98 2.22
CA VAL A 365 4.03 -11.08 1.40
C VAL A 365 2.64 -11.67 1.15
N LEU A 366 2.35 -12.89 1.63
CA LEU A 366 1.08 -13.57 1.41
C LEU A 366 0.17 -13.46 2.63
N TRP A 367 -1.11 -13.18 2.40
CA TRP A 367 -2.09 -12.97 3.45
C TRP A 367 -3.40 -13.71 3.16
N MET A 368 -3.90 -14.43 4.16
CA MET A 368 -5.23 -15.04 4.14
C MET A 368 -6.30 -13.98 4.40
N CYS A 369 -6.91 -13.49 3.33
CA CYS A 369 -8.05 -12.58 3.36
C CYS A 369 -9.37 -13.35 3.54
N TYR A 370 -10.47 -12.63 3.74
CA TYR A 370 -11.82 -13.23 3.74
C TYR A 370 -12.11 -13.94 2.42
N GLU A 371 -11.69 -13.35 1.30
CA GLU A 371 -11.89 -13.87 -0.04
C GLU A 371 -11.00 -15.07 -0.37
N GLY A 372 -9.86 -15.24 0.31
CA GLY A 372 -8.83 -16.24 -0.03
C GLY A 372 -7.42 -15.71 0.20
N LEU A 373 -6.42 -16.39 -0.35
CA LEU A 373 -5.02 -16.00 -0.22
C LEU A 373 -4.61 -15.04 -1.35
N ALA A 374 -4.06 -13.89 -0.98
CA ALA A 374 -3.50 -12.93 -1.92
C ALA A 374 -2.19 -12.36 -1.40
N ALA A 375 -1.41 -11.75 -2.30
CA ALA A 375 -0.24 -10.99 -1.90
C ALA A 375 -0.63 -9.57 -1.44
N CYS A 376 0.02 -9.09 -0.40
CA CYS A 376 -0.04 -7.70 0.06
C CYS A 376 0.74 -6.77 -0.88
N GLY A 377 0.52 -5.45 -0.83
CA GLY A 377 1.27 -4.46 -1.61
C GLY A 377 2.69 -4.17 -1.09
N THR A 378 2.96 -4.56 0.16
CA THR A 378 4.26 -4.60 0.86
C THR A 378 4.31 -5.93 1.62
N ASN A 379 5.31 -6.17 2.48
CA ASN A 379 5.25 -7.28 3.45
C ASN A 379 4.32 -6.97 4.65
N GLY A 380 3.33 -6.08 4.49
CA GLY A 380 2.36 -5.64 5.50
C GLY A 380 2.42 -4.13 5.80
N SER A 381 1.53 -3.65 6.67
CA SER A 381 1.39 -2.26 7.13
C SER A 381 1.66 -2.11 8.63
N GLN A 382 2.44 -3.02 9.21
CA GLN A 382 2.52 -3.27 10.66
C GLN A 382 2.85 -2.03 11.48
N LEU A 383 3.91 -1.31 11.08
CA LEU A 383 4.36 -0.13 11.81
C LEU A 383 3.46 1.08 11.57
N TRP A 384 3.02 1.25 10.32
CA TRP A 384 2.06 2.29 9.95
C TRP A 384 0.79 2.21 10.79
N ASP A 385 0.16 1.03 10.81
CA ASP A 385 -1.06 0.81 11.58
C ASP A 385 -0.80 1.04 13.07
N THR A 386 0.24 0.41 13.63
CA THR A 386 0.54 0.52 15.06
C THR A 386 0.82 1.96 15.48
N ALA A 387 1.53 2.74 14.66
CA ALA A 387 1.78 4.15 14.95
C ALA A 387 0.47 4.92 15.08
N PHE A 388 -0.50 4.73 14.17
CA PHE A 388 -1.81 5.39 14.30
C PHE A 388 -2.68 4.82 15.41
N VAL A 389 -2.67 3.50 15.67
CA VAL A 389 -3.39 2.92 16.81
C VAL A 389 -2.97 3.59 18.11
N VAL A 390 -1.65 3.76 18.32
CA VAL A 390 -1.12 4.44 19.50
C VAL A 390 -1.63 5.88 19.58
N GLN A 391 -1.61 6.63 18.48
CA GLN A 391 -2.09 8.01 18.49
C GLN A 391 -3.57 8.08 18.81
N ALA A 392 -4.40 7.28 18.14
CA ALA A 392 -5.84 7.20 18.40
C ALA A 392 -6.12 6.87 19.88
N ALA A 393 -5.39 5.92 20.46
CA ALA A 393 -5.54 5.54 21.86
C ALA A 393 -5.13 6.65 22.84
N VAL A 394 -4.02 7.34 22.56
CA VAL A 394 -3.52 8.46 23.40
C VAL A 394 -4.48 9.64 23.33
N ASP A 395 -4.82 10.07 22.12
CA ASP A 395 -5.67 11.23 21.86
C ASP A 395 -7.13 11.02 22.30
N ALA A 396 -7.61 9.77 22.31
CA ALA A 396 -8.91 9.42 22.89
C ALA A 396 -8.88 9.24 24.42
N GLY A 397 -7.71 9.39 25.06
CA GLY A 397 -7.53 9.15 26.50
C GLY A 397 -7.60 7.67 26.92
N LEU A 398 -7.72 6.75 25.96
CA LEU A 398 -7.84 5.31 26.17
C LEU A 398 -6.54 4.68 26.64
N ALA A 399 -5.38 5.19 26.19
CA ALA A 399 -4.07 4.68 26.55
C ALA A 399 -3.78 4.77 28.07
N GLY A 400 -4.37 5.76 28.75
CA GLY A 400 -4.20 5.97 30.19
C GLY A 400 -5.01 5.03 31.09
N LEU A 401 -6.06 4.40 30.54
CA LEU A 401 -6.92 3.46 31.25
C LEU A 401 -6.11 2.24 31.68
N LYS A 402 -6.29 1.82 32.94
CA LYS A 402 -5.50 0.75 33.57
C LYS A 402 -5.46 -0.53 32.72
N ASP A 403 -6.60 -0.91 32.15
CA ASP A 403 -6.76 -2.15 31.38
C ASP A 403 -6.11 -2.09 29.98
N ASN A 404 -5.70 -0.90 29.54
CA ASN A 404 -5.06 -0.67 28.24
C ASN A 404 -3.55 -0.47 28.33
N ARG A 405 -3.00 -0.29 29.54
CA ARG A 405 -1.57 0.02 29.73
C ARG A 405 -0.65 -1.07 29.23
N GLU A 406 -1.00 -2.34 29.43
CA GLU A 406 -0.19 -3.46 28.91
C GLU A 406 -0.21 -3.50 27.39
N CYS A 407 -1.38 -3.34 26.77
CA CYS A 407 -1.53 -3.24 25.32
C CYS A 407 -0.64 -2.12 24.74
N MET A 408 -0.63 -0.94 25.38
CA MET A 408 0.22 0.18 24.97
C MET A 408 1.71 -0.06 25.25
N LEU A 409 2.06 -0.81 26.28
CA LEU A 409 3.46 -1.19 26.56
C LEU A 409 3.99 -2.12 25.47
N GLN A 410 3.18 -3.08 25.01
CA GLN A 410 3.55 -3.95 23.90
C GLN A 410 3.68 -3.17 22.59
N ALA A 411 2.77 -2.22 22.33
CA ALA A 411 2.90 -1.31 21.18
C ALA A 411 4.20 -0.50 21.24
N LEU A 412 4.59 0.03 22.41
CA LEU A 412 5.86 0.73 22.58
C LEU A 412 7.08 -0.19 22.36
N ARG A 413 7.02 -1.45 22.81
CA ARG A 413 8.08 -2.44 22.53
C ARG A 413 8.21 -2.72 21.04
N PHE A 414 7.09 -2.81 20.34
CA PHE A 414 7.09 -2.97 18.89
C PHE A 414 7.68 -1.76 18.16
N LEU A 415 7.30 -0.54 18.56
CA LEU A 415 7.91 0.70 18.03
C LEU A 415 9.42 0.71 18.30
N GLU A 416 9.86 0.32 19.49
CA GLU A 416 11.28 0.26 19.85
C GLU A 416 12.07 -0.73 18.99
N SER A 417 11.53 -1.93 18.79
CA SER A 417 12.19 -3.00 18.06
C SER A 417 12.21 -2.72 16.55
N SER A 418 11.20 -2.01 16.05
CA SER A 418 11.02 -1.70 14.62
C SER A 418 11.90 -0.57 14.08
N GLN A 419 12.53 0.24 14.94
CA GLN A 419 13.41 1.31 14.46
C GLN A 419 14.65 0.73 13.76
N ILE A 420 14.97 1.28 12.59
CA ILE A 420 16.13 0.88 11.79
C ILE A 420 17.41 1.41 12.45
N ARG A 421 18.36 0.51 12.73
CA ARG A 421 19.59 0.81 13.50
C ARG A 421 20.85 0.94 12.67
N GLN A 422 20.74 0.85 11.35
CA GLN A 422 21.86 0.95 10.44
C GLN A 422 21.43 1.57 9.11
N ASN A 423 22.38 2.20 8.43
CA ASN A 423 22.20 2.66 7.06
C ASN A 423 22.43 1.50 6.07
N PRO A 424 21.83 1.55 4.87
CA PRO A 424 22.10 0.56 3.83
C PRO A 424 23.56 0.61 3.38
N GLU A 425 24.07 -0.53 2.91
CA GLU A 425 25.39 -0.62 2.30
C GLU A 425 25.42 0.11 0.95
N ASN A 426 26.58 0.70 0.63
CA ASN A 426 26.85 1.33 -0.66
C ASN A 426 25.86 2.43 -1.08
N MET A 427 25.19 3.11 -0.12
CA MET A 427 24.07 4.04 -0.35
C MET A 427 24.19 4.95 -1.56
N ARG A 428 25.37 5.55 -1.76
CA ARG A 428 25.60 6.50 -2.86
C ARG A 428 25.51 5.84 -4.23
N ARG A 429 26.04 4.62 -4.38
CA ARG A 429 26.00 3.87 -5.65
C ARG A 429 24.64 3.19 -5.85
N THR A 430 23.97 2.82 -4.77
CA THR A 430 22.65 2.16 -4.79
C THR A 430 21.48 3.14 -4.70
N TYR A 431 21.80 4.44 -4.71
CA TYR A 431 20.83 5.54 -4.66
C TYR A 431 19.92 5.50 -3.43
N ARG A 432 20.32 4.84 -2.33
CA ARG A 432 19.48 4.71 -1.13
C ARG A 432 19.55 5.98 -0.28
N GLN A 433 18.39 6.45 0.18
CA GLN A 433 18.30 7.40 1.27
C GLN A 433 18.83 6.77 2.58
N PRO A 434 19.51 7.53 3.46
CA PRO A 434 19.84 7.07 4.81
C PRO A 434 18.61 6.57 5.57
N THR A 435 18.79 5.55 6.41
CA THR A 435 17.71 4.91 7.17
C THR A 435 18.02 4.75 8.66
N LEU A 436 19.22 5.10 9.11
CA LEU A 436 19.56 5.08 10.53
C LEU A 436 18.61 6.00 11.31
N GLY A 437 17.91 5.45 12.30
CA GLY A 437 16.92 6.18 13.10
C GLY A 437 15.52 6.22 12.49
N ALA A 438 15.34 5.72 11.26
CA ALA A 438 14.05 5.68 10.59
C ALA A 438 13.12 4.61 11.16
N TRP A 439 11.85 4.75 10.83
CA TRP A 439 10.82 3.73 11.02
C TRP A 439 10.19 3.43 9.65
N PRO A 440 10.17 2.14 9.21
CA PRO A 440 9.65 1.74 7.90
C PRO A 440 8.13 1.61 7.87
N PHE A 441 7.50 1.65 6.70
CA PHE A 441 6.04 1.40 6.59
C PHE A 441 5.59 0.08 7.24
N SER A 442 6.35 -0.99 6.97
CA SER A 442 6.04 -2.37 7.39
C SER A 442 6.88 -2.82 8.59
N THR A 443 8.04 -3.43 8.34
CA THR A 443 8.92 -4.06 9.34
C THR A 443 10.36 -3.60 9.20
N ARG A 444 11.13 -3.68 10.30
CA ARG A 444 12.55 -3.30 10.31
C ARG A 444 13.38 -3.98 9.23
N ASP A 445 13.08 -5.25 8.92
CA ASP A 445 13.80 -6.05 7.93
C ASP A 445 13.69 -5.47 6.52
N GLN A 446 12.53 -4.90 6.15
CA GLN A 446 12.34 -4.24 4.86
C GLN A 446 13.27 -3.02 4.73
N ALA A 447 13.59 -2.39 5.86
CA ALA A 447 14.68 -1.42 6.02
C ALA A 447 14.62 -0.21 5.07
N TYR A 448 13.43 0.22 4.65
CA TYR A 448 13.21 1.45 3.91
C TYR A 448 12.78 2.57 4.85
N THR A 449 13.38 3.75 4.71
CA THR A 449 12.87 4.96 5.37
C THR A 449 11.64 5.47 4.63
N VAL A 450 10.66 5.97 5.37
CA VAL A 450 9.52 6.73 4.84
C VAL A 450 9.30 7.92 5.76
N SER A 451 9.15 9.13 5.19
CA SER A 451 9.14 10.37 5.97
C SER A 451 7.96 10.46 6.93
N ASP A 452 6.75 10.14 6.45
CA ASP A 452 5.54 10.08 7.27
C ASP A 452 5.65 9.00 8.33
N THR A 453 5.99 7.78 7.97
CA THR A 453 6.02 6.67 8.91
C THR A 453 7.07 6.91 10.00
N THR A 454 8.21 7.50 9.65
CA THR A 454 9.22 7.93 10.63
C THR A 454 8.68 9.00 11.56
N ALA A 455 7.92 9.96 11.04
CA ALA A 455 7.36 11.04 11.84
C ALA A 455 6.20 10.57 12.74
N GLU A 456 5.31 9.71 12.24
CA GLU A 456 4.21 9.14 13.00
C GLU A 456 4.73 8.20 14.10
N ALA A 457 5.70 7.33 13.80
CA ALA A 457 6.32 6.48 14.82
C ALA A 457 7.11 7.29 15.86
N LEU A 458 7.80 8.35 15.45
CA LEU A 458 8.44 9.30 16.36
C LEU A 458 7.41 9.95 17.29
N LYS A 459 6.31 10.45 16.72
CA LYS A 459 5.19 11.05 17.48
C LYS A 459 4.63 10.07 18.50
N SER A 460 4.25 8.87 18.07
CA SER A 460 3.68 7.82 18.93
C SER A 460 4.62 7.41 20.04
N THR A 461 5.91 7.24 19.73
CA THR A 461 6.94 6.89 20.71
C THR A 461 7.10 7.99 21.75
N VAL A 462 7.19 9.26 21.34
CA VAL A 462 7.30 10.39 22.26
C VAL A 462 6.06 10.50 23.15
N LEU A 463 4.85 10.39 22.57
CA LEU A 463 3.59 10.44 23.32
C LEU A 463 3.53 9.37 24.42
N LEU A 464 3.86 8.11 24.09
CA LEU A 464 3.85 7.03 25.08
C LEU A 464 4.94 7.23 26.14
N GLN A 465 6.18 7.54 25.76
CA GLN A 465 7.28 7.67 26.73
C GLN A 465 7.16 8.88 27.66
N GLN A 466 6.35 9.89 27.30
CA GLN A 466 6.01 11.02 28.17
C GLN A 466 4.88 10.70 29.15
N ALA A 467 4.13 9.61 28.94
CA ALA A 467 3.12 9.17 29.88
C ALA A 467 3.78 8.59 31.14
N SER A 468 3.35 9.04 32.33
CA SER A 468 3.99 8.69 33.62
C SER A 468 3.96 7.19 33.97
N PHE A 469 3.11 6.40 33.29
CA PHE A 469 2.97 4.96 33.48
C PHE A 469 3.78 4.13 32.48
N MET A 470 4.51 4.76 31.57
CA MET A 470 5.27 4.09 30.52
C MET A 470 6.79 4.16 30.77
N PRO A 471 7.53 3.08 30.47
CA PRO A 471 8.98 3.11 30.49
C PRO A 471 9.53 3.87 29.27
N LYS A 472 10.77 4.34 29.39
CA LYS A 472 11.53 4.88 28.27
C LYS A 472 12.35 3.78 27.62
N LEU A 473 11.89 3.26 26.48
CA LEU A 473 12.54 2.14 25.76
C LEU A 473 13.42 2.62 24.60
N VAL A 474 13.02 3.68 23.90
CA VAL A 474 13.80 4.36 22.87
C VAL A 474 14.57 5.50 23.51
N SER A 475 15.90 5.46 23.40
CA SER A 475 16.79 6.48 23.96
C SER A 475 16.65 7.83 23.26
N ASP A 476 17.02 8.91 23.95
CA ASP A 476 16.95 10.27 23.38
C ASP A 476 17.81 10.40 22.12
N ASP A 477 18.97 9.76 22.07
CA ASP A 477 19.85 9.80 20.90
C ASP A 477 19.20 9.11 19.68
N ARG A 478 18.45 8.03 19.91
CA ARG A 478 17.69 7.35 18.84
C ARG A 478 16.51 8.19 18.34
N LEU A 479 15.84 8.93 19.22
CA LEU A 479 14.80 9.88 18.81
C LEU A 479 15.40 11.05 18.02
N LYS A 480 16.54 11.59 18.47
CA LYS A 480 17.30 12.64 17.78
C LYS A 480 17.80 12.20 16.40
N GLN A 481 18.21 10.93 16.23
CA GLN A 481 18.56 10.38 14.92
C GLN A 481 17.39 10.43 13.93
N ALA A 482 16.17 10.09 14.39
CA ALA A 482 14.97 10.20 13.57
C ALA A 482 14.70 11.65 13.15
N VAL A 483 14.83 12.61 14.08
CA VAL A 483 14.70 14.04 13.80
C VAL A 483 15.73 14.51 12.78
N ASP A 484 17.00 14.10 12.92
CA ASP A 484 18.07 14.48 11.99
C ASP A 484 17.85 13.92 10.59
N LEU A 485 17.36 12.69 10.50
CA LEU A 485 16.96 12.07 9.24
C LEU A 485 15.84 12.89 8.58
N LEU A 486 14.76 13.18 9.31
CA LEU A 486 13.64 13.97 8.80
C LEU A 486 14.10 15.36 8.33
N LEU A 487 14.90 16.08 9.10
CA LEU A 487 15.44 17.37 8.68
C LEU A 487 16.27 17.26 7.38
N GLY A 488 16.97 16.14 7.18
CA GLY A 488 17.73 15.85 5.96
C GLY A 488 16.88 15.46 4.73
N MET A 489 15.60 15.17 4.92
CA MET A 489 14.65 14.77 3.87
C MET A 489 13.80 15.92 3.33
N GLN A 490 13.93 17.14 3.86
CA GLN A 490 13.16 18.29 3.38
C GLN A 490 13.54 18.64 1.93
N ASN A 491 12.53 18.86 1.08
CA ASN A 491 12.73 19.26 -0.31
C ASN A 491 12.80 20.77 -0.48
N TRP A 492 13.32 21.19 -1.63
CA TRP A 492 13.17 22.57 -2.06
C TRP A 492 11.67 22.91 -2.19
N GLY A 493 11.27 24.05 -1.63
CA GLY A 493 9.85 24.42 -1.49
C GLY A 493 9.20 23.98 -0.17
N GLY A 494 9.91 23.26 0.70
CA GLY A 494 9.52 23.00 2.09
C GLY A 494 8.77 21.70 2.35
N GLY A 495 8.16 21.10 1.32
CA GLY A 495 7.41 19.85 1.44
C GLY A 495 8.28 18.59 1.57
N PHE A 496 7.65 17.51 1.99
CA PHE A 496 8.24 16.20 2.16
C PHE A 496 7.66 15.21 1.17
N ALA A 497 8.55 14.40 0.61
CA ALA A 497 8.22 13.28 -0.25
C ALA A 497 8.21 11.98 0.57
N SER A 498 7.91 10.85 -0.06
CA SER A 498 7.71 9.58 0.64
C SER A 498 9.01 8.98 1.20
N TYR A 499 9.76 8.25 0.36
CA TYR A 499 10.96 7.52 0.78
C TYR A 499 12.22 8.38 0.69
N GLU A 500 12.28 9.28 -0.28
CA GLU A 500 13.49 10.04 -0.59
C GLU A 500 13.17 11.49 -0.97
N ARG A 501 14.20 12.33 -1.08
CA ARG A 501 14.03 13.67 -1.67
C ARG A 501 13.67 13.57 -3.16
N VAL A 502 13.00 14.60 -3.66
CA VAL A 502 12.77 14.82 -5.10
C VAL A 502 14.10 15.04 -5.80
N ARG A 503 14.55 14.04 -6.57
CA ARG A 503 15.84 14.03 -7.27
C ARG A 503 15.74 14.37 -8.75
N GLY A 504 14.56 14.18 -9.35
CA GLY A 504 14.32 14.41 -10.76
C GLY A 504 13.29 15.52 -11.01
N PRO A 505 13.34 16.20 -12.17
CA PRO A 505 12.34 17.16 -12.57
C PRO A 505 11.03 16.47 -12.98
N GLN A 506 9.89 17.10 -12.70
CA GLN A 506 8.55 16.59 -13.03
C GLN A 506 8.33 16.34 -14.54
N ILE A 507 9.10 16.97 -15.42
CA ILE A 507 9.03 16.72 -16.87
C ILE A 507 9.31 15.26 -17.24
N MET A 508 9.97 14.50 -16.36
CA MET A 508 10.18 13.06 -16.51
C MET A 508 8.87 12.27 -16.62
N GLU A 509 7.74 12.77 -16.09
CA GLU A 509 6.43 12.12 -16.31
C GLU A 509 6.02 12.06 -17.77
N LYS A 510 6.56 12.92 -18.64
CA LYS A 510 6.28 12.83 -20.08
C LYS A 510 6.81 11.54 -20.70
N ILE A 511 7.73 10.83 -20.03
CA ILE A 511 8.24 9.51 -20.45
C ILE A 511 7.75 8.38 -19.54
N ASN A 512 6.70 8.61 -18.75
CA ASN A 512 6.06 7.54 -17.99
C ASN A 512 5.49 6.49 -18.94
N ALA A 513 6.12 5.31 -18.95
CA ALA A 513 5.80 4.21 -19.84
C ALA A 513 4.98 3.10 -19.15
N SER A 514 4.44 3.34 -17.95
CA SER A 514 3.66 2.31 -17.24
C SER A 514 2.25 2.11 -17.79
N GLU A 515 1.75 3.09 -18.54
CA GLU A 515 0.39 3.21 -19.08
C GLU A 515 -0.75 3.26 -18.05
N VAL A 516 -0.63 2.51 -16.95
CA VAL A 516 -1.68 2.26 -15.96
C VAL A 516 -1.52 3.11 -14.70
N PHE A 517 -0.34 3.72 -14.44
CA PHE A 517 -0.06 4.50 -13.22
C PHE A 517 0.38 5.93 -13.52
N GLY A 518 -0.12 6.92 -12.78
CA GLY A 518 0.30 8.31 -12.92
C GLY A 518 1.27 8.78 -11.82
N ASN A 519 2.11 9.77 -12.14
CA ASN A 519 3.06 10.38 -11.21
C ASN A 519 4.01 9.34 -10.57
N ILE A 520 4.69 8.54 -11.40
CA ILE A 520 5.60 7.47 -10.95
C ILE A 520 7.07 7.73 -11.29
N MET A 521 7.40 8.69 -12.13
CA MET A 521 8.76 8.83 -12.64
C MET A 521 9.71 9.45 -11.64
N VAL A 522 9.24 10.34 -10.77
CA VAL A 522 10.05 11.02 -9.73
C VAL A 522 9.32 11.00 -8.40
N GLU A 523 10.05 11.22 -7.30
CA GLU A 523 9.41 11.54 -6.02
C GLU A 523 8.63 12.86 -6.13
N TYR A 524 7.55 12.98 -5.36
CA TYR A 524 6.78 14.22 -5.22
C TYR A 524 6.70 14.59 -3.75
N ALA A 525 6.66 15.88 -3.45
CA ALA A 525 6.21 16.30 -2.12
C ALA A 525 4.69 16.12 -2.03
N TYR A 526 4.21 15.70 -0.86
CA TYR A 526 2.81 15.41 -0.58
C TYR A 526 2.33 16.17 0.66
N PRO A 527 1.10 16.72 0.68
CA PRO A 527 0.48 17.31 1.87
C PRO A 527 0.53 16.40 3.10
N GLU A 528 0.33 15.10 2.91
CA GLU A 528 0.21 14.10 3.97
C GLU A 528 1.58 13.82 4.59
N CYS A 529 2.58 13.47 3.76
CA CYS A 529 3.96 13.30 4.22
C CYS A 529 4.49 14.56 4.92
N THR A 530 4.19 15.73 4.37
CA THR A 530 4.60 17.02 4.94
C THR A 530 3.96 17.26 6.30
N THR A 531 2.67 16.98 6.42
CA THR A 531 1.92 17.10 7.67
C THR A 531 2.48 16.16 8.73
N SER A 532 2.65 14.88 8.43
CA SER A 532 3.17 13.89 9.39
C SER A 532 4.49 14.36 9.98
N VAL A 533 5.40 14.87 9.14
CA VAL A 533 6.68 15.44 9.61
C VAL A 533 6.47 16.66 10.51
N VAL A 534 5.56 17.58 10.16
CA VAL A 534 5.22 18.72 11.03
C VAL A 534 4.70 18.25 12.39
N LEU A 535 3.77 17.28 12.42
CA LEU A 535 3.18 16.77 13.66
C LEU A 535 4.23 16.04 14.52
N GLY A 536 5.08 15.21 13.91
CA GLY A 536 6.15 14.50 14.58
C GLY A 536 7.20 15.44 15.18
N LEU A 537 7.67 16.42 14.40
CA LEU A 537 8.63 17.42 14.86
C LEU A 537 8.04 18.32 15.95
N THR A 538 6.78 18.75 15.81
CA THR A 538 6.10 19.58 16.82
C THR A 538 5.96 18.83 18.15
N THR A 539 5.58 17.55 18.09
CA THR A 539 5.48 16.69 19.28
C THR A 539 6.83 16.49 19.94
N PHE A 540 7.87 16.21 19.14
CA PHE A 540 9.24 16.09 19.64
C PHE A 540 9.74 17.38 20.30
N THR A 541 9.55 18.56 19.68
CA THR A 541 10.02 19.83 20.24
C THR A 541 9.35 20.17 21.58
N LYS A 542 8.09 19.77 21.80
CA LYS A 542 7.44 19.93 23.12
C LYS A 542 8.14 19.13 24.22
N ALA A 543 8.59 17.91 23.90
CA ALA A 543 9.30 17.04 24.85
C ALA A 543 10.81 17.36 24.95
N TYR A 544 11.41 17.93 23.89
CA TYR A 544 12.84 18.18 23.76
C TYR A 544 13.12 19.59 23.22
N PRO A 545 12.81 20.65 24.00
CA PRO A 545 12.83 22.03 23.52
C PRO A 545 14.22 22.55 23.12
N ASP A 546 15.29 21.96 23.69
CA ASP A 546 16.67 22.42 23.46
C ASP A 546 17.35 21.79 22.24
N TYR A 547 16.75 20.76 21.63
CA TYR A 547 17.37 20.05 20.51
C TYR A 547 17.02 20.70 19.16
N LYS A 548 17.99 21.40 18.57
CA LYS A 548 17.88 22.05 17.24
C LYS A 548 16.60 22.91 17.05
N PRO A 549 16.20 23.75 18.02
CA PRO A 549 14.93 24.46 17.97
C PRO A 549 14.81 25.40 16.76
N LYS A 550 15.92 25.99 16.30
CA LYS A 550 15.93 26.91 15.16
C LYS A 550 15.72 26.16 13.84
N GLU A 551 16.39 25.05 13.66
CA GLU A 551 16.32 24.21 12.47
C GLU A 551 14.94 23.58 12.34
N ILE A 552 14.40 23.03 13.44
CA ILE A 552 13.06 22.44 13.47
C ILE A 552 12.01 23.49 13.17
N LYS A 553 12.06 24.67 13.82
CA LYS A 553 11.10 25.75 13.55
C LYS A 553 11.14 26.22 12.09
N ARG A 554 12.34 26.36 11.50
CA ARG A 554 12.50 26.71 10.09
C ARG A 554 11.92 25.63 9.16
N CYS A 555 12.15 24.36 9.50
CA CYS A 555 11.61 23.23 8.76
C CYS A 555 10.07 23.27 8.76
N ILE A 556 9.46 23.37 9.96
CA ILE A 556 8.00 23.45 10.14
C ILE A 556 7.42 24.62 9.36
N ASN A 557 7.97 25.84 9.50
CA ASN A 557 7.46 27.01 8.78
C ASN A 557 7.48 26.81 7.25
N SER A 558 8.54 26.19 6.71
CA SER A 558 8.64 25.93 5.27
C SER A 558 7.64 24.85 4.83
N ALA A 559 7.43 23.83 5.66
CA ALA A 559 6.45 22.78 5.43
C ALA A 559 5.01 23.32 5.45
N ILE A 560 4.67 24.21 6.38
CA ILE A 560 3.36 24.89 6.41
C ILE A 560 3.15 25.73 5.16
N ASN A 561 4.16 26.50 4.73
CA ASN A 561 4.08 27.27 3.48
C ASN A 561 3.84 26.37 2.26
N TYR A 562 4.40 25.16 2.24
CA TYR A 562 4.10 24.18 1.22
C TYR A 562 2.63 23.76 1.27
N VAL A 563 2.10 23.38 2.45
CA VAL A 563 0.70 22.95 2.63
C VAL A 563 -0.28 24.03 2.17
N LEU A 564 -0.04 25.29 2.53
CA LEU A 564 -0.85 26.43 2.07
C LEU A 564 -0.81 26.57 0.55
N LYS A 565 0.38 26.47 -0.05
CA LYS A 565 0.58 26.65 -1.50
C LYS A 565 -0.09 25.57 -2.35
N VAL A 566 -0.20 24.35 -1.84
CA VAL A 566 -0.79 23.22 -2.58
C VAL A 566 -2.28 23.02 -2.31
N GLN A 567 -2.90 23.85 -1.48
CA GLN A 567 -4.35 23.92 -1.38
C GLN A 567 -4.94 24.35 -2.73
N ARG A 568 -6.04 23.71 -3.13
CA ARG A 568 -6.75 24.02 -4.36
C ARG A 568 -7.70 25.21 -4.16
N ASP A 569 -8.14 25.80 -5.27
CA ASP A 569 -9.03 26.98 -5.23
C ASP A 569 -10.35 26.73 -4.49
N ASP A 570 -10.86 25.50 -4.55
CA ASP A 570 -12.07 25.05 -3.84
C ASP A 570 -11.87 24.76 -2.35
N GLY A 571 -10.65 24.96 -1.83
CA GLY A 571 -10.28 24.74 -0.43
C GLY A 571 -9.76 23.35 -0.12
N SER A 572 -9.79 22.42 -1.08
CA SER A 572 -9.38 21.05 -0.84
C SER A 572 -7.87 20.81 -1.01
N TRP A 573 -7.41 19.69 -0.47
CA TRP A 573 -6.10 19.09 -0.78
C TRP A 573 -6.30 17.73 -1.43
N TYR A 574 -5.41 17.34 -2.34
CA TYR A 574 -5.50 16.06 -3.04
C TYR A 574 -4.77 14.96 -2.25
N GLY A 575 -5.49 13.89 -1.89
CA GLY A 575 -4.93 12.70 -1.27
C GLY A 575 -4.28 11.76 -2.28
N SER A 576 -3.02 11.42 -2.02
CA SER A 576 -2.20 10.55 -2.87
C SER A 576 -1.99 9.15 -2.28
N TRP A 577 -2.26 8.97 -0.98
CA TRP A 577 -2.06 7.72 -0.24
C TRP A 577 -3.34 7.14 0.40
N GLY A 578 -4.39 7.97 0.50
CA GLY A 578 -5.75 7.59 0.91
C GLY A 578 -6.78 8.29 0.04
N VAL A 579 -7.96 7.69 -0.10
CA VAL A 579 -9.05 8.15 -0.98
C VAL A 579 -9.86 9.26 -0.29
N CYS A 580 -9.96 10.49 -0.79
CA CYS A 580 -8.96 11.27 -1.49
C CYS A 580 -8.85 12.63 -0.79
N PHE A 581 -9.91 13.42 -0.86
CA PHE A 581 -9.91 14.80 -0.38
C PHE A 581 -10.20 14.90 1.11
N THR A 582 -11.05 14.04 1.69
CA THR A 582 -11.26 13.95 3.15
C THR A 582 -9.97 13.56 3.85
N TYR A 583 -9.26 12.56 3.32
CA TYR A 583 -7.95 12.13 3.79
C TYR A 583 -6.94 13.28 3.83
N ALA A 584 -6.67 13.93 2.71
CA ALA A 584 -5.69 15.01 2.66
C ALA A 584 -6.12 16.25 3.45
N SER A 585 -7.42 16.53 3.57
CA SER A 585 -7.93 17.63 4.38
C SER A 585 -7.71 17.39 5.87
N MET A 586 -7.84 16.14 6.34
CA MET A 586 -7.49 15.76 7.71
C MET A 586 -6.03 16.12 8.00
N PHE A 587 -5.09 15.68 7.16
CA PHE A 587 -3.68 16.01 7.34
C PHE A 587 -3.44 17.53 7.29
N ALA A 588 -3.87 18.18 6.21
CA ALA A 588 -3.60 19.60 6.01
C ALA A 588 -4.11 20.46 7.18
N LEU A 589 -5.37 20.28 7.60
CA LEU A 589 -5.94 21.04 8.72
C LEU A 589 -5.28 20.72 10.07
N GLN A 590 -4.82 19.49 10.30
CA GLN A 590 -4.03 19.16 11.49
C GLN A 590 -2.67 19.86 11.51
N SER A 591 -1.98 19.96 10.36
CA SER A 591 -0.70 20.69 10.29
C SER A 591 -0.87 22.18 10.58
N LEU A 592 -1.92 22.81 10.01
CA LEU A 592 -2.24 24.22 10.24
C LEU A 592 -2.58 24.48 11.72
N ALA A 593 -3.38 23.60 12.33
CA ALA A 593 -3.75 23.68 13.73
C ALA A 593 -2.54 23.64 14.69
N CYS A 594 -1.45 22.96 14.30
CA CYS A 594 -0.21 22.87 15.10
C CYS A 594 0.60 24.16 15.12
N VAL A 595 0.31 25.12 14.23
CA VAL A 595 0.90 26.46 14.20
C VAL A 595 -0.15 27.54 14.44
N ASP A 596 -1.22 27.18 15.17
CA ASP A 596 -2.32 28.06 15.58
C ASP A 596 -3.09 28.72 14.41
N MET A 597 -3.10 28.06 13.24
CA MET A 597 -3.90 28.45 12.08
C MET A 597 -5.18 27.62 12.04
N TYR A 598 -6.31 28.27 12.31
CA TYR A 598 -7.64 27.69 12.51
C TYR A 598 -8.68 28.34 11.58
N PHE A 599 -9.93 27.88 11.66
CA PHE A 599 -11.07 28.37 10.88
C PHE A 599 -11.23 29.91 10.92
N ASP A 600 -11.14 30.54 12.10
CA ASP A 600 -11.45 31.97 12.27
C ASP A 600 -10.29 32.93 11.99
N ASN A 601 -9.06 32.43 11.90
CA ASN A 601 -7.86 33.28 11.77
C ASN A 601 -6.97 32.92 10.56
N CYS A 602 -7.35 31.92 9.78
CA CYS A 602 -6.65 31.47 8.59
C CYS A 602 -7.64 31.24 7.45
N TRP A 603 -7.44 31.95 6.34
CA TRP A 603 -8.31 31.84 5.17
C TRP A 603 -8.30 30.43 4.58
N GLU A 604 -7.12 29.82 4.48
CA GLU A 604 -6.93 28.46 3.99
C GLU A 604 -7.59 27.43 4.93
N GLY A 605 -7.53 27.66 6.24
CA GLY A 605 -8.24 26.86 7.25
C GLY A 605 -9.75 26.92 7.08
N MET A 606 -10.29 28.13 6.93
CA MET A 606 -11.73 28.36 6.67
C MET A 606 -12.20 27.64 5.40
N LYS A 607 -11.46 27.81 4.30
CA LYS A 607 -11.77 27.17 3.01
C LYS A 607 -11.75 25.64 3.10
N GLY A 608 -10.76 25.07 3.79
CA GLY A 608 -10.69 23.61 4.00
C GLY A 608 -11.91 23.08 4.77
N CYS A 609 -12.34 23.79 5.81
CA CYS A 609 -13.57 23.43 6.52
C CYS A 609 -14.83 23.57 5.65
N ALA A 610 -14.96 24.68 4.91
CA ALA A 610 -16.10 24.91 4.03
C ALA A 610 -16.21 23.81 2.97
N PHE A 611 -15.10 23.43 2.34
CA PHE A 611 -15.05 22.33 1.38
C PHE A 611 -15.67 21.03 1.93
N LEU A 612 -15.30 20.66 3.16
CA LEU A 612 -15.81 19.46 3.81
C LEU A 612 -17.30 19.60 4.17
N VAL A 613 -17.69 20.71 4.79
CA VAL A 613 -19.09 20.94 5.22
C VAL A 613 -20.05 20.93 4.03
N ASP A 614 -19.66 21.51 2.90
CA ASP A 614 -20.44 21.52 1.66
C ASP A 614 -20.66 20.12 1.05
N ARG A 615 -19.95 19.10 1.54
CA ARG A 615 -19.98 17.70 1.05
C ARG A 615 -20.44 16.70 2.10
N GLN A 616 -21.00 17.17 3.22
CA GLN A 616 -21.64 16.30 4.19
C GLN A 616 -22.93 15.71 3.60
N ASN A 617 -23.10 14.40 3.69
CA ASN A 617 -24.33 13.72 3.27
C ASN A 617 -25.48 13.96 4.27
N GLU A 618 -26.71 13.66 3.85
CA GLU A 618 -27.91 13.88 4.67
C GLU A 618 -27.91 13.08 5.98
N ASP A 619 -27.28 11.91 5.98
CA ASP A 619 -27.11 11.04 7.15
C ASP A 619 -26.08 11.57 8.17
N GLY A 620 -25.34 12.62 7.81
CA GLY A 620 -24.31 13.26 8.62
C GLY A 620 -22.89 12.79 8.33
N GLY A 621 -22.68 11.76 7.51
CA GLY A 621 -21.36 11.27 7.16
C GLY A 621 -20.78 11.90 5.88
N TRP A 622 -19.64 11.36 5.45
CA TRP A 622 -18.95 11.65 4.19
C TRP A 622 -18.59 10.35 3.51
N GLY A 623 -18.56 10.34 2.17
CA GLY A 623 -18.13 9.17 1.40
C GLY A 623 -17.59 9.56 0.04
N GLU A 624 -16.38 9.11 -0.29
CA GLU A 624 -15.74 9.33 -1.58
C GLU A 624 -15.62 8.02 -2.35
N SER A 625 -15.93 8.07 -3.65
CA SER A 625 -15.61 6.99 -4.58
C SER A 625 -14.11 7.00 -4.89
N PHE A 626 -13.53 5.81 -5.10
CA PHE A 626 -12.17 5.66 -5.65
C PHE A 626 -11.93 6.50 -6.92
N ALA A 627 -12.96 6.67 -7.75
CA ALA A 627 -12.91 7.50 -8.95
C ALA A 627 -12.49 8.96 -8.67
N SER A 628 -12.60 9.43 -7.41
CA SER A 628 -12.10 10.73 -6.98
C SER A 628 -10.59 10.87 -7.18
N CYS A 629 -9.84 9.78 -6.96
CA CYS A 629 -8.40 9.70 -7.18
C CYS A 629 -8.08 9.78 -8.67
N GLU A 630 -8.75 8.95 -9.48
CA GLU A 630 -8.51 8.85 -10.92
C GLU A 630 -8.80 10.18 -11.64
N GLN A 631 -9.95 10.79 -11.32
CA GLN A 631 -10.45 12.01 -11.95
C GLN A 631 -9.98 13.29 -11.26
N LYS A 632 -9.27 13.17 -10.14
CA LYS A 632 -8.70 14.28 -9.36
C LYS A 632 -9.74 15.34 -8.98
N LYS A 633 -10.94 14.90 -8.61
CA LYS A 633 -12.07 15.73 -8.15
C LYS A 633 -12.88 14.94 -7.13
N TYR A 634 -13.58 15.61 -6.23
CA TYR A 634 -14.45 14.91 -5.28
C TYR A 634 -15.61 14.24 -6.03
N ILE A 635 -15.74 12.92 -5.90
CA ILE A 635 -16.86 12.15 -6.44
C ILE A 635 -17.52 11.44 -5.25
N PRO A 636 -18.78 11.77 -4.92
CA PRO A 636 -19.51 11.10 -3.86
C PRO A 636 -19.52 9.58 -4.07
N HIS A 637 -19.35 8.82 -2.99
CA HIS A 637 -19.45 7.36 -3.05
C HIS A 637 -20.89 6.94 -3.41
N PRO A 638 -21.09 5.97 -4.33
CA PRO A 638 -22.43 5.56 -4.76
C PRO A 638 -23.32 5.04 -3.61
N ASP A 639 -22.72 4.39 -2.61
CA ASP A 639 -23.44 3.84 -1.44
C ASP A 639 -23.60 4.85 -0.29
N GLY A 640 -23.22 6.12 -0.49
CA GLY A 640 -23.36 7.17 0.52
C GLY A 640 -22.16 7.27 1.47
N SER A 641 -22.41 7.55 2.74
CA SER A 641 -21.35 7.80 3.72
C SER A 641 -20.53 6.56 4.02
N GLN A 642 -19.27 6.77 4.40
CA GLN A 642 -18.31 5.74 4.78
C GLN A 642 -17.70 6.13 6.15
N VAL A 643 -17.53 5.17 7.05
CA VAL A 643 -17.04 5.40 8.42
C VAL A 643 -15.65 6.00 8.44
N VAL A 644 -14.76 5.57 7.54
CA VAL A 644 -13.38 6.07 7.48
C VAL A 644 -13.33 7.51 6.94
N HIS A 645 -13.99 7.79 5.81
CA HIS A 645 -14.09 9.14 5.25
C HIS A 645 -14.76 10.13 6.22
N THR A 646 -15.81 9.67 6.92
CA THR A 646 -16.49 10.46 7.95
C THR A 646 -15.54 10.79 9.11
N ALA A 647 -14.81 9.79 9.61
CA ALA A 647 -13.84 10.00 10.67
C ALA A 647 -12.74 10.99 10.29
N TRP A 648 -12.21 10.92 9.06
CA TRP A 648 -11.24 11.90 8.55
C TRP A 648 -11.81 13.31 8.49
N ALA A 649 -13.02 13.48 7.94
CA ALA A 649 -13.66 14.78 7.85
C ALA A 649 -13.89 15.41 9.23
N VAL A 650 -14.41 14.66 10.21
CA VAL A 650 -14.64 15.20 11.55
C VAL A 650 -13.33 15.50 12.29
N LEU A 651 -12.29 14.66 12.15
CA LEU A 651 -10.96 14.95 12.71
C LEU A 651 -10.37 16.24 12.13
N ALA A 652 -10.55 16.47 10.82
CA ALA A 652 -10.12 17.68 10.15
C ALA A 652 -10.84 18.93 10.69
N LEU A 653 -12.18 18.87 10.77
CA LEU A 653 -13.01 19.97 11.25
C LEU A 653 -12.73 20.32 12.73
N MET A 654 -12.55 19.30 13.57
CA MET A 654 -12.18 19.49 14.98
C MET A 654 -10.78 20.09 15.13
N ALA A 655 -9.80 19.62 14.35
CA ALA A 655 -8.44 20.18 14.39
C ALA A 655 -8.44 21.67 14.02
N ALA A 656 -9.21 22.05 13.01
CA ALA A 656 -9.36 23.43 12.57
C ALA A 656 -10.20 24.32 13.50
N LYS A 657 -10.74 23.79 14.61
CA LYS A 657 -11.70 24.49 15.48
C LYS A 657 -12.84 25.10 14.67
N CYS A 658 -13.41 24.31 13.76
CA CYS A 658 -14.44 24.75 12.85
C CYS A 658 -15.71 25.20 13.60
N ASN A 659 -16.31 26.32 13.19
CA ASN A 659 -17.53 26.85 13.80
C ASN A 659 -18.81 26.12 13.39
N TYR A 660 -18.76 25.24 12.39
CA TYR A 660 -19.88 24.39 11.98
C TYR A 660 -20.05 23.18 12.92
N ASN A 661 -20.27 23.44 14.22
CA ASN A 661 -20.35 22.40 15.26
C ASN A 661 -21.42 21.34 14.98
N ASP A 662 -22.53 21.73 14.35
CA ASP A 662 -23.60 20.80 13.96
C ASP A 662 -23.13 19.77 12.93
N ALA A 663 -22.26 20.17 11.98
CA ALA A 663 -21.69 19.24 11.00
C ALA A 663 -20.81 18.19 11.69
N VAL A 664 -19.95 18.63 12.62
CA VAL A 664 -19.11 17.71 13.43
C VAL A 664 -19.99 16.75 14.24
N LYS A 665 -21.00 17.27 14.94
CA LYS A 665 -21.92 16.46 15.76
C LYS A 665 -22.66 15.41 14.93
N LYS A 666 -23.14 15.76 13.73
CA LYS A 666 -23.82 14.84 12.81
C LYS A 666 -22.89 13.70 12.36
N GLY A 667 -21.63 14.00 12.03
CA GLY A 667 -20.64 12.97 11.68
C GLY A 667 -20.34 12.02 12.84
N ILE A 668 -20.27 12.53 14.06
CA ILE A 668 -20.10 11.70 15.26
C ILE A 668 -21.32 10.80 15.50
N VAL A 669 -22.53 11.33 15.33
CA VAL A 669 -23.76 10.53 15.41
C VAL A 669 -23.78 9.42 14.35
N PHE A 670 -23.34 9.71 13.13
CA PHE A 670 -23.18 8.70 12.08
C PHE A 670 -22.25 7.57 12.54
N LEU A 671 -21.03 7.90 12.99
CA LEU A 671 -20.07 6.88 13.47
C LEU A 671 -20.62 6.02 14.60
N MET A 672 -21.38 6.61 15.53
CA MET A 672 -22.00 5.87 16.63
C MET A 672 -23.14 4.94 16.17
N LYS A 673 -23.88 5.32 15.11
CA LYS A 673 -24.96 4.51 14.55
C LYS A 673 -24.46 3.31 13.76
N GLU A 674 -23.33 3.46 13.08
CA GLU A 674 -22.70 2.38 12.29
C GLU A 674 -21.92 1.36 13.14
N GLN A 675 -21.71 1.65 14.43
CA GLN A 675 -21.04 0.71 15.35
C GLN A 675 -21.91 -0.53 15.59
N GLN A 676 -21.31 -1.70 15.38
CA GLN A 676 -21.95 -3.00 15.61
C GLN A 676 -22.04 -3.31 17.12
N ALA A 677 -22.92 -4.26 17.48
CA ALA A 677 -23.16 -4.62 18.88
C ALA A 677 -21.92 -5.15 19.61
N ASN A 678 -20.96 -5.75 18.90
CA ASN A 678 -19.69 -6.23 19.44
C ASN A 678 -18.61 -5.13 19.54
N GLY A 679 -18.91 -3.90 19.12
CA GLY A 679 -18.01 -2.74 19.12
C GLY A 679 -17.31 -2.46 17.80
N GLU A 680 -17.34 -3.37 16.82
CA GLU A 680 -16.66 -3.16 15.55
C GLU A 680 -17.38 -2.19 14.61
N TRP A 681 -16.66 -1.77 13.56
CA TRP A 681 -17.27 -1.23 12.34
C TRP A 681 -17.04 -2.23 11.20
N LEU A 682 -18.01 -2.35 10.31
CA LEU A 682 -17.92 -3.25 9.17
C LEU A 682 -16.95 -2.69 8.12
N GLN A 683 -16.35 -3.58 7.34
CA GLN A 683 -15.54 -3.15 6.20
C GLN A 683 -16.47 -2.60 5.13
N GLU A 684 -16.17 -1.39 4.65
CA GLU A 684 -16.87 -0.76 3.54
C GLU A 684 -15.91 -0.70 2.33
N SER A 685 -15.99 0.34 1.50
CA SER A 685 -15.12 0.52 0.35
C SER A 685 -13.67 0.81 0.73
N ILE A 686 -12.78 0.57 -0.23
CA ILE A 686 -11.33 0.64 -0.06
C ILE A 686 -10.85 2.05 0.28
N GLU A 687 -9.92 2.15 1.22
CA GLU A 687 -9.50 3.43 1.80
C GLU A 687 -8.20 3.96 1.19
N GLY A 688 -7.34 3.07 0.71
CA GLY A 688 -6.01 3.39 0.22
C GLY A 688 -5.94 3.55 -1.29
N VAL A 689 -5.00 4.39 -1.72
CA VAL A 689 -4.66 4.59 -3.13
C VAL A 689 -3.16 4.77 -3.28
N PHE A 690 -2.61 4.38 -4.42
CA PHE A 690 -1.30 4.84 -4.86
C PHE A 690 -1.31 5.12 -6.37
N ASN A 691 -0.50 6.10 -6.77
CA ASN A 691 -0.30 6.51 -8.16
C ASN A 691 -1.60 6.78 -8.95
N HIS A 692 -2.60 7.31 -8.23
CA HIS A 692 -3.94 7.74 -8.69
C HIS A 692 -4.92 6.64 -9.12
N SER A 693 -4.43 5.51 -9.62
CA SER A 693 -5.23 4.52 -10.37
C SER A 693 -5.26 3.14 -9.75
N CYS A 694 -4.56 2.89 -8.63
CA CYS A 694 -4.61 1.61 -7.95
C CYS A 694 -5.02 1.75 -6.50
N SER A 695 -6.02 0.99 -6.09
CA SER A 695 -6.47 0.93 -4.71
C SER A 695 -5.71 -0.12 -3.89
N ILE A 696 -5.66 0.09 -2.57
CA ILE A 696 -5.09 -0.84 -1.60
C ILE A 696 -5.85 -0.76 -0.27
N ARG A 697 -6.06 -1.88 0.40
CA ARG A 697 -6.87 -1.95 1.63
C ARG A 697 -6.09 -1.48 2.85
N TYR A 698 -6.76 -0.75 3.74
CA TYR A 698 -6.27 -0.47 5.08
C TYR A 698 -7.33 -0.88 6.11
N PRO A 699 -7.51 -2.20 6.35
CA PRO A 699 -8.67 -2.73 7.08
C PRO A 699 -8.69 -2.33 8.57
N ASN A 700 -7.59 -1.81 9.09
CA ASN A 700 -7.51 -1.28 10.45
C ASN A 700 -8.07 0.15 10.56
N TYR A 701 -8.23 0.88 9.45
CA TYR A 701 -8.70 2.28 9.45
C TYR A 701 -10.11 2.45 9.99
N LYS A 702 -11.01 1.50 9.71
CA LYS A 702 -12.37 1.47 10.25
C LYS A 702 -12.43 1.34 11.78
N PHE A 703 -11.32 0.98 12.43
CA PHE A 703 -11.21 1.03 13.89
C PHE A 703 -10.47 2.29 14.34
N VAL A 704 -9.27 2.49 13.78
CA VAL A 704 -8.35 3.58 14.16
C VAL A 704 -9.06 4.93 14.15
N PHE A 705 -9.65 5.30 13.00
CA PHE A 705 -10.14 6.66 12.81
C PHE A 705 -11.47 6.92 13.53
N PRO A 706 -12.46 6.00 13.53
CA PRO A 706 -13.67 6.19 14.32
C PRO A 706 -13.38 6.31 15.82
N ILE A 707 -12.53 5.43 16.39
CA ILE A 707 -12.13 5.53 17.80
C ILE A 707 -11.48 6.88 18.09
N TRP A 708 -10.58 7.33 17.22
CA TRP A 708 -9.90 8.61 17.36
C TRP A 708 -10.87 9.79 17.31
N ALA A 709 -11.75 9.82 16.30
CA ALA A 709 -12.75 10.86 16.12
C ALA A 709 -13.71 10.95 17.32
N LEU A 710 -14.23 9.81 17.77
CA LEU A 710 -15.16 9.72 18.90
C LEU A 710 -14.52 10.19 20.21
N GLY A 711 -13.29 9.75 20.49
CA GLY A 711 -12.54 10.15 21.67
C GLY A 711 -12.23 11.65 21.69
N ARG A 712 -11.73 12.18 20.56
CA ARG A 712 -11.42 13.61 20.41
C ARG A 712 -12.66 14.49 20.53
N TYR A 713 -13.79 14.07 19.97
CA TYR A 713 -15.03 14.80 20.12
C TYR A 713 -15.45 14.88 21.60
N ALA A 714 -15.41 13.76 22.32
CA ALA A 714 -15.77 13.73 23.74
C ALA A 714 -14.86 14.61 24.60
N GLU A 715 -13.57 14.72 24.25
CA GLU A 715 -12.61 15.60 24.91
C GLU A 715 -12.91 17.09 24.66
N ILE A 716 -13.18 17.47 23.40
CA ILE A 716 -13.35 18.86 22.99
C ILE A 716 -14.74 19.42 23.36
N TYR A 717 -15.79 18.65 23.08
CA TYR A 717 -17.19 19.10 23.20
C TYR A 717 -17.93 18.47 24.39
N GLY A 718 -17.28 17.57 25.12
CA GLY A 718 -17.86 16.83 26.24
C GLY A 718 -18.54 15.53 25.81
N ASN A 719 -18.75 14.66 26.79
CA ASN A 719 -19.27 13.30 26.57
C ASN A 719 -20.78 13.19 26.86
N LEU A 720 -21.59 14.06 26.27
CA LEU A 720 -23.06 14.04 26.44
C LEU A 720 -23.71 12.96 25.57
N PRO A 721 -24.91 12.45 25.94
CA PRO A 721 -25.66 11.54 25.07
C PRO A 721 -26.02 12.20 23.75
N LEU A 722 -25.78 11.51 22.64
CA LEU A 722 -26.07 11.99 21.28
C LEU A 722 -27.07 11.12 20.52
N ILE A 723 -27.27 9.89 20.97
CA ILE A 723 -28.29 8.97 20.46
C ILE A 723 -29.08 8.39 21.62
N GLU A 724 -30.33 8.02 21.36
CA GLU A 724 -31.25 7.43 22.33
C GLU A 724 -31.00 5.93 22.59
#